data_AF-H5WPT2-F1
#
_entry.id   AF-H5WPT2-F1
#
_cell.length_a   1.000
_cell.length_b   1.000
_cell.length_c   1.000
_cell.angle_alpha   90.00
_cell.angle_beta   90.00
_cell.angle_gamma   90.00
#
_symmetry.space_group_name_H-M   'P 1'
#
loop_
_entity.id
_entity.type
_entity.pdbx_description
1 polymer ?
#
loop_
_entity_poly.entity_id
_entity_poly.type
_entity_poly.pdbx_seq_one_letter_code
_entity_poly.pdbx_strand_id
1 'polypeptide(L)'
;MKTLLRWFSVIGGLAAMFLLARTFVAPDTAAPPASPAAQAVFAALPVDAERVVDLDFDDAAVEARSLREQRDQALDWLLMTVLSEAGLDARQFDEATFDLPASRIGYLKPVAGFEYGSIRSRALPDGRVVVLLPSGLTDGERKDNLAAAFDEQRKNLGEVPGSLLVFEYAYDAARQQARLVRRADVPGTLLLQAGYGYAEATIANLTDLQALMAAVDDVCAVRIEGQALRVGGRRLQGHRYRGIRPEDVAALWQSERGLATKRKAFDAHWEAEYARANEHARATGMSRAEADALGHTLARRMAEDARAQGAMDHSGFSLDPDVDYAALQPAFERFVHQARALSGGPGPASLAAARDAITQRNVVPMLKLLDGMQHGADRAAASLASEFSMMFELRLRYQASRYDGDLAGTEVGMNLFYTDLLAKLWALDFQSSTPQRSIPDFLSLGKVVASPVFEQEIRERSSTRLWFGHQDQGFQILAKDGGVLFARNATRVYAASSSPLEPGRETEPNAESEQFLGWWNDHFEEVARYEQEYERLNQIMKWSAVIGWLNAGAQGERLGFLAEVPVDRKQWFPDWVAAHRELRFDLWKDVGFHAPQRMGRKTESMPILAWSYVNERDRGTLTGGVSLAPRQLFEKRAALDTALDRTLRRSGLDYAHRGEELTTLSRASYKFGSTAQAPGPLLATPRAGARLRSRGGELRWGATERSVTHQPGRLTMDTRVRGNSLGELTIDRQAQGFRIAWRAREVDAGQALARRASRAADTLVALRADPEVQALLLLQDGQVAVRMRGQQRWFKLSEETAASADMPQGVDARVADAGSRRIMHLEWIADPRTLVQGVADDALLVVERGGPRSPVRLRFVPTGDAAAPGAAVTIEHAGVSIAATRSADQASTRLRWSDLAKQMPDDPLALAQRIGRADTEGAAARVTLDGVSSEAPLLQGLRSGDRALAAREIAKDPAAAARHLQDALAEGVTIADALAQQGRALRAGQVLDDLIALHGPLPELTLRKGLAQLQRQRHARAADTLADTAQAPLRDPQALLAEIESRIARAQTPHHAGQLERVRDLVRWRQSGGAARGTAERLSLTAQDDALMLGLHLQRAKLEPMVADDLAQALPRNTLLYVQDSPGLNNLDFTVSVQALMAQLPSGRLPRVLNLGQQSIADFRPDLLYVGDAQVPFKLLNKQRGMELAKGGRNLNGRSRCDQEPDRPDCREREPPPAVVLVQ
;
A
#
# COMPACT_ATOMS: atom_id res chain seq x y z
N MET A 1 67.19 -36.30 -12.17
CA MET A 1 66.22 -35.61 -13.05
C MET A 1 65.05 -34.96 -12.29
N LYS A 2 64.32 -35.67 -11.41
CA LYS A 2 63.22 -35.09 -10.60
C LYS A 2 63.65 -33.96 -9.63
N THR A 3 64.88 -33.99 -9.13
CA THR A 3 65.43 -32.94 -8.26
C THR A 3 65.85 -31.68 -9.04
N LEU A 4 66.25 -31.85 -10.30
CA LEU A 4 66.57 -30.75 -11.23
C LEU A 4 65.29 -30.00 -11.66
N LEU A 5 64.17 -30.70 -11.89
CA LEU A 5 62.90 -30.06 -12.20
C LEU A 5 62.32 -29.22 -11.04
N ARG A 6 62.55 -29.61 -9.78
CA ARG A 6 62.10 -28.81 -8.62
C ARG A 6 62.89 -27.52 -8.44
N TRP A 7 64.16 -27.49 -8.81
CA TRP A 7 64.96 -26.27 -8.75
C TRP A 7 64.56 -25.26 -9.84
N PHE A 8 64.22 -25.72 -11.05
CA PHE A 8 63.75 -24.83 -12.12
C PHE A 8 62.37 -24.21 -11.85
N SER A 9 61.46 -24.87 -11.11
CA SER A 9 60.16 -24.26 -10.78
C SER A 9 60.26 -23.18 -9.70
N VAL A 10 61.20 -23.31 -8.76
CA VAL A 10 61.43 -22.30 -7.72
C VAL A 10 62.16 -21.08 -8.30
N ILE A 11 63.15 -21.28 -9.16
CA ILE A 11 63.84 -20.18 -9.85
C ILE A 11 62.89 -19.50 -10.86
N GLY A 12 62.05 -20.26 -11.56
CA GLY A 12 61.00 -19.70 -12.44
C GLY A 12 59.94 -18.90 -11.69
N GLY A 13 59.53 -19.36 -10.50
CA GLY A 13 58.60 -18.63 -9.64
C GLY A 13 59.18 -17.34 -9.06
N LEU A 14 60.47 -17.35 -8.70
CA LEU A 14 61.17 -16.15 -8.20
C LEU A 14 61.46 -15.14 -9.32
N ALA A 15 61.81 -15.61 -10.53
CA ALA A 15 61.99 -14.73 -11.69
C ALA A 15 60.67 -14.11 -12.16
N ALA A 16 59.55 -14.85 -12.10
CA ALA A 16 58.22 -14.34 -12.42
C ALA A 16 57.74 -13.31 -11.37
N MET A 17 58.02 -13.51 -10.08
CA MET A 17 57.75 -12.50 -9.05
C MET A 17 58.63 -11.24 -9.20
N PHE A 18 59.89 -11.39 -9.61
CA PHE A 18 60.77 -10.24 -9.82
C PHE A 18 60.43 -9.44 -11.09
N LEU A 19 59.92 -10.11 -12.14
CA LEU A 19 59.40 -9.46 -13.35
C LEU A 19 58.04 -8.78 -13.12
N LEU A 20 57.14 -9.38 -12.33
CA LEU A 20 55.88 -8.74 -11.92
C LEU A 20 56.10 -7.55 -10.97
N ALA A 21 57.11 -7.61 -10.09
CA ALA A 21 57.46 -6.49 -9.22
C ALA A 21 58.09 -5.30 -9.97
N ARG A 22 58.73 -5.53 -11.14
CA ARG A 22 59.35 -4.46 -11.95
C ARG A 22 58.40 -3.77 -12.94
N THR A 23 57.27 -4.38 -13.29
CA THR A 23 56.24 -3.78 -14.15
C THR A 23 55.18 -2.98 -13.38
N PHE A 24 55.23 -2.95 -12.04
CA PHE A 24 54.36 -2.15 -11.18
C PHE A 24 55.10 -1.00 -10.47
N VAL A 25 56.06 -0.36 -11.15
CA VAL A 25 56.42 1.02 -10.80
C VAL A 25 55.38 1.91 -11.47
N ALA A 26 54.28 2.14 -10.76
CA ALA A 26 53.28 3.11 -11.15
C ALA A 26 53.96 4.48 -11.30
N PRO A 27 53.68 5.26 -12.36
CA PRO A 27 54.04 6.68 -12.35
C PRO A 27 53.43 7.30 -11.09
N ASP A 28 54.15 8.21 -10.43
CA ASP A 28 53.67 8.99 -9.28
C ASP A 28 52.23 9.47 -9.55
N THR A 29 51.26 8.68 -9.09
CA THR A 29 49.86 9.06 -9.12
C THR A 29 49.79 10.16 -8.08
N ALA A 30 49.61 11.39 -8.57
CA ALA A 30 49.26 12.54 -7.75
C ALA A 30 48.34 12.07 -6.62
N ALA A 31 48.72 12.42 -5.38
CA ALA A 31 47.97 12.04 -4.19
C ALA A 31 46.47 12.16 -4.48
N PRO A 32 45.66 11.12 -4.22
CA PRO A 32 44.22 11.20 -4.44
C PRO A 32 43.73 12.52 -3.85
N PRO A 33 42.96 13.33 -4.60
CA PRO A 33 42.53 14.63 -4.13
C PRO A 33 41.98 14.44 -2.73
N ALA A 34 42.51 15.21 -1.76
CA ALA A 34 42.19 15.09 -0.35
C ALA A 34 40.69 14.80 -0.20
N SER A 35 40.34 13.67 0.45
CA SER A 35 38.95 13.28 0.65
C SER A 35 38.14 14.52 1.01
N PRO A 36 37.06 14.82 0.27
CA PRO A 36 36.26 16.01 0.51
C PRO A 36 35.97 16.07 2.01
N ALA A 37 36.34 17.19 2.64
CA ALA A 37 36.26 17.39 4.08
C ALA A 37 34.98 16.74 4.63
N ALA A 38 35.13 15.73 5.50
CA ALA A 38 34.03 14.91 5.98
C ALA A 38 32.87 15.83 6.40
N GLN A 39 31.81 15.87 5.58
CA GLN A 39 30.64 16.67 5.91
C GLN A 39 30.13 16.17 7.24
N ALA A 40 29.86 17.10 8.16
CA ALA A 40 29.31 16.73 9.45
C ALA A 40 28.00 15.95 9.21
N VAL A 41 27.97 14.73 9.73
CA VAL A 41 26.83 13.81 9.59
C VAL A 41 25.57 14.48 10.15
N PHE A 42 24.50 14.50 9.37
CA PHE A 42 23.26 15.24 9.64
C PHE A 42 23.40 16.77 9.76
N ALA A 43 24.37 17.41 9.09
CA ALA A 43 24.49 18.88 9.09
C ALA A 43 23.21 19.61 8.65
N ALA A 44 22.44 19.02 7.71
CA ALA A 44 21.17 19.57 7.27
C ALA A 44 20.01 19.35 8.26
N LEU A 45 20.19 18.45 9.22
CA LEU A 45 19.21 18.06 10.25
C LEU A 45 19.81 18.27 11.67
N PRO A 46 20.08 19.53 12.07
CA PRO A 46 20.58 19.81 13.40
C PRO A 46 19.53 19.46 14.47
N VAL A 47 20.00 19.12 15.67
CA VAL A 47 19.15 18.77 16.81
C VAL A 47 18.22 19.94 17.15
N ASP A 48 16.96 19.61 17.38
CA ASP A 48 15.83 20.50 17.70
C ASP A 48 15.49 21.56 16.65
N ALA A 49 16.09 21.50 15.47
CA ALA A 49 15.70 22.32 14.34
C ALA A 49 14.64 21.61 13.49
N GLU A 50 13.54 22.31 13.22
CA GLU A 50 12.53 21.86 12.28
C GLU A 50 13.02 22.02 10.83
N ARG A 51 12.72 21.02 10.01
CA ARG A 51 12.88 21.03 8.56
C ARG A 51 11.58 20.66 7.88
N VAL A 52 11.24 21.39 6.83
CA VAL A 52 10.07 21.10 6.00
C VAL A 52 10.49 20.16 4.88
N VAL A 53 9.69 19.14 4.64
CA VAL A 53 9.88 18.18 3.55
C VAL A 53 8.68 18.27 2.62
N ASP A 54 8.92 18.76 1.41
CA ASP A 54 7.92 18.79 0.34
C ASP A 54 7.86 17.44 -0.36
N LEU A 55 6.68 16.84 -0.44
CA LEU A 55 6.46 15.54 -1.07
C LEU A 55 5.69 15.75 -2.39
N ASP A 56 6.33 15.34 -3.48
CA ASP A 56 5.80 15.45 -4.84
C ASP A 56 5.53 14.04 -5.38
N PHE A 57 4.30 13.59 -5.19
CA PHE A 57 3.83 12.34 -5.76
C PHE A 57 3.36 12.55 -7.20
N ASP A 58 3.82 11.70 -8.11
CA ASP A 58 3.25 11.58 -9.44
C ASP A 58 1.78 11.18 -9.38
N ASP A 59 0.91 11.82 -10.16
CA ASP A 59 -0.54 11.55 -10.15
C ASP A 59 -0.83 10.06 -10.47
N ALA A 60 -0.02 9.40 -11.33
CA ALA A 60 -0.17 7.98 -11.64
C ALA A 60 0.12 7.07 -10.44
N ALA A 61 1.07 7.47 -9.58
CA ALA A 61 1.43 6.74 -8.37
C ALA A 61 0.42 6.95 -7.24
N VAL A 62 -0.28 8.08 -7.22
CA VAL A 62 -1.35 8.38 -6.24
C VAL A 62 -2.65 7.68 -6.59
N GLU A 63 -3.02 7.63 -7.88
CA GLU A 63 -4.33 7.14 -8.35
C GLU A 63 -4.70 5.74 -7.81
N ALA A 64 -3.70 4.87 -7.63
CA ALA A 64 -3.91 3.49 -7.20
C ALA A 64 -3.81 3.26 -5.66
N ARG A 65 -3.55 4.31 -4.87
CA ARG A 65 -3.21 4.18 -3.44
C ARG A 65 -4.25 4.80 -2.50
N SER A 66 -4.54 4.11 -1.39
CA SER A 66 -5.28 4.70 -0.27
C SER A 66 -4.48 5.83 0.40
N LEU A 67 -5.16 6.70 1.17
CA LEU A 67 -4.48 7.75 1.94
C LEU A 67 -3.47 7.17 2.94
N ARG A 68 -3.76 5.98 3.47
CA ARG A 68 -2.87 5.25 4.36
C ARG A 68 -1.64 4.73 3.63
N GLU A 69 -1.81 4.13 2.46
CA GLU A 69 -0.68 3.70 1.62
C GLU A 69 0.20 4.89 1.19
N GLN A 70 -0.40 6.05 0.89
CA GLN A 70 0.33 7.28 0.61
C GLN A 70 1.10 7.77 1.83
N ARG A 71 0.50 7.70 3.04
CA ARG A 71 1.20 8.02 4.29
C ARG A 71 2.38 7.07 4.52
N ASP A 72 2.17 5.76 4.42
CA ASP A 72 3.24 4.78 4.61
C ASP A 72 4.38 4.96 3.59
N GLN A 73 4.05 5.30 2.35
CA GLN A 73 5.02 5.70 1.33
C GLN A 73 5.81 6.96 1.73
N ALA A 74 5.12 7.98 2.23
CA ALA A 74 5.77 9.20 2.71
C ALA A 74 6.74 8.90 3.87
N LEU A 75 6.37 8.01 4.80
CA LEU A 75 7.26 7.62 5.90
C LEU A 75 8.53 6.91 5.42
N ASP A 76 8.43 6.06 4.38
CA ASP A 76 9.61 5.43 3.79
C ASP A 76 10.52 6.47 3.13
N TRP A 77 9.94 7.45 2.43
CA TRP A 77 10.69 8.55 1.83
C TRP A 77 11.35 9.46 2.87
N LEU A 78 10.68 9.72 4.00
CA LEU A 78 11.27 10.46 5.12
C LEU A 78 12.44 9.69 5.73
N LEU A 79 12.31 8.37 5.91
CA LEU A 79 13.42 7.53 6.35
C LEU A 79 14.61 7.59 5.37
N MET A 80 14.36 7.45 4.06
CA MET A 80 15.39 7.57 3.03
C MET A 80 16.05 8.96 3.03
N THR A 81 15.28 10.02 3.28
CA THR A 81 15.80 11.39 3.41
C THR A 81 16.77 11.50 4.58
N VAL A 82 16.41 10.96 5.73
CA VAL A 82 17.32 10.93 6.89
C VAL A 82 18.58 10.11 6.59
N LEU A 83 18.45 8.93 5.98
CA LEU A 83 19.59 8.10 5.61
C LEU A 83 20.53 8.77 4.60
N SER A 84 20.00 9.58 3.67
CA SER A 84 20.82 10.35 2.73
C SER A 84 21.74 11.36 3.42
N GLU A 85 21.36 11.83 4.61
CA GLU A 85 22.13 12.77 5.43
C GLU A 85 23.04 12.08 6.46
N ALA A 86 23.03 10.73 6.51
CA ALA A 86 23.83 9.95 7.47
C ALA A 86 25.31 9.78 7.07
N GLY A 87 25.74 10.41 5.96
CA GLY A 87 27.11 10.30 5.44
C GLY A 87 27.42 8.96 4.76
N LEU A 88 26.38 8.24 4.31
CA LEU A 88 26.52 6.98 3.59
C LEU A 88 26.93 7.23 2.14
N ASP A 89 27.86 6.44 1.63
CA ASP A 89 28.05 6.35 0.18
C ASP A 89 26.88 5.60 -0.48
N ALA A 90 26.81 5.60 -1.81
CA ALA A 90 25.72 4.96 -2.52
C ALA A 90 25.61 3.44 -2.26
N ARG A 91 26.74 2.75 -2.02
CA ARG A 91 26.74 1.32 -1.68
C ARG A 91 26.16 1.09 -0.30
N GLN A 92 26.64 1.81 0.70
CA GLN A 92 26.16 1.71 2.08
C GLN A 92 24.68 2.10 2.20
N PHE A 93 24.23 3.08 1.40
CA PHE A 93 22.82 3.42 1.29
C PHE A 93 22.00 2.25 0.72
N ASP A 94 22.48 1.62 -0.36
CA ASP A 94 21.83 0.44 -0.94
C ASP A 94 21.79 -0.73 0.05
N GLU A 95 22.88 -1.01 0.74
CA GLU A 95 22.97 -2.05 1.78
C GLU A 95 22.02 -1.75 2.96
N ALA A 96 21.86 -0.48 3.37
CA ALA A 96 20.91 -0.11 4.42
C ALA A 96 19.44 -0.22 3.96
N THR A 97 19.17 -0.16 2.66
CA THR A 97 17.81 -0.08 2.09
C THR A 97 17.46 -1.19 1.10
N PHE A 98 18.23 -2.29 1.03
CA PHE A 98 18.09 -3.31 -0.03
C PHE A 98 16.69 -3.94 -0.10
N ASP A 99 16.02 -4.01 1.05
CA ASP A 99 14.65 -4.53 1.21
C ASP A 99 13.57 -3.43 1.20
N LEU A 100 13.95 -2.16 1.04
CA LEU A 100 13.05 -1.02 1.03
C LEU A 100 13.04 -0.37 -0.36
N PRO A 101 12.08 -0.74 -1.25
CA PRO A 101 12.02 -0.15 -2.57
C PRO A 101 11.58 1.33 -2.49
N ALA A 102 11.91 2.09 -3.54
CA ALA A 102 11.56 3.51 -3.63
C ALA A 102 10.05 3.77 -3.71
N SER A 103 9.24 2.74 -4.03
CA SER A 103 7.81 2.85 -4.23
C SER A 103 7.08 1.60 -3.71
N ARG A 104 5.98 1.79 -2.98
CA ARG A 104 5.05 0.77 -2.50
C ARG A 104 4.09 0.42 -3.61
N ILE A 105 4.58 -0.31 -4.59
CA ILE A 105 3.74 -0.88 -5.63
C ILE A 105 3.64 -2.37 -5.37
N GLY A 106 2.41 -2.91 -5.42
CA GLY A 106 2.13 -4.28 -4.95
C GLY A 106 3.06 -5.34 -5.54
N TYR A 107 3.43 -5.22 -6.83
CA TYR A 107 4.31 -6.19 -7.49
C TYR A 107 5.75 -6.21 -6.95
N LEU A 108 6.15 -5.24 -6.12
CA LEU A 108 7.43 -5.24 -5.41
C LEU A 108 7.36 -5.94 -4.04
N LYS A 109 6.16 -6.23 -3.51
CA LYS A 109 5.97 -6.90 -2.21
C LYS A 109 6.76 -8.21 -2.07
N PRO A 110 6.89 -9.06 -3.11
CA PRO A 110 7.68 -10.30 -3.01
C PRO A 110 9.19 -10.10 -2.78
N VAL A 111 9.73 -8.90 -3.02
CA VAL A 111 11.13 -8.53 -2.79
C VAL A 111 11.28 -7.33 -1.84
N ALA A 112 10.23 -7.00 -1.08
CA ALA A 112 10.23 -5.86 -0.17
C ALA A 112 9.95 -6.29 1.28
N GLY A 113 10.67 -5.69 2.22
CA GLY A 113 10.40 -5.70 3.65
C GLY A 113 9.69 -4.41 4.05
N PHE A 114 8.45 -4.22 3.58
CA PHE A 114 7.66 -3.05 3.93
C PHE A 114 7.39 -2.98 5.43
N GLU A 115 7.86 -1.92 6.07
CA GLU A 115 7.50 -1.59 7.45
C GLU A 115 6.17 -0.84 7.47
N TYR A 116 5.29 -1.15 8.40
CA TYR A 116 3.99 -0.50 8.48
C TYR A 116 3.76 0.08 9.87
N GLY A 117 2.78 0.97 9.97
CA GLY A 117 2.49 1.69 11.20
C GLY A 117 3.30 2.99 11.30
N SER A 118 3.40 3.54 12.51
CA SER A 118 3.89 4.91 12.70
C SER A 118 5.41 5.04 12.82
N ILE A 119 6.14 3.93 12.99
CA ILE A 119 7.59 3.92 13.21
C ILE A 119 8.34 3.41 11.97
N ARG A 120 9.55 3.92 11.75
CA ARG A 120 10.52 3.32 10.80
C ARG A 120 11.90 3.26 11.45
N SER A 121 12.70 2.25 11.11
CA SER A 121 14.07 2.18 11.63
C SER A 121 15.06 1.48 10.71
N ARG A 122 16.32 1.93 10.69
CA ARG A 122 17.42 1.29 9.96
C ARG A 122 18.74 1.39 10.70
N ALA A 123 19.51 0.31 10.69
CA ALA A 123 20.87 0.30 11.23
C ALA A 123 21.87 0.95 10.26
N LEU A 124 22.86 1.63 10.82
CA LEU A 124 24.00 2.22 10.12
C LEU A 124 25.24 1.30 10.24
N PRO A 125 26.27 1.47 9.38
CA PRO A 125 27.48 0.65 9.43
C PRO A 125 28.19 0.64 10.79
N ASP A 126 28.12 1.75 11.52
CA ASP A 126 28.75 1.90 12.84
C ASP A 126 27.95 1.30 14.01
N GLY A 127 26.78 0.70 13.74
CA GLY A 127 25.92 0.09 14.76
C GLY A 127 24.98 1.07 15.48
N ARG A 128 24.93 2.34 15.07
CA ARG A 128 23.84 3.25 15.44
C ARG A 128 22.60 2.94 14.61
N VAL A 129 21.44 3.38 15.08
CA VAL A 129 20.15 3.13 14.44
C VAL A 129 19.44 4.46 14.19
N VAL A 130 19.04 4.72 12.95
CA VAL A 130 18.09 5.81 12.64
C VAL A 130 16.69 5.35 12.99
N VAL A 131 15.94 6.17 13.74
CA VAL A 131 14.54 5.92 14.10
C VAL A 131 13.68 7.12 13.75
N LEU A 132 12.60 6.87 13.02
CA LEU A 132 11.58 7.84 12.65
C LEU A 132 10.31 7.56 13.48
N LEU A 133 9.81 8.56 14.21
CA LEU A 133 8.66 8.48 15.12
C LEU A 133 7.67 9.63 14.87
N PRO A 134 6.36 9.46 15.11
CA PRO A 134 5.44 10.58 15.03
C PRO A 134 5.72 11.58 16.17
N SER A 135 5.54 12.86 15.87
CA SER A 135 5.53 13.93 16.87
C SER A 135 4.23 13.92 17.69
N GLY A 136 4.24 14.55 18.87
CA GLY A 136 3.04 14.71 19.70
C GLY A 136 2.60 13.48 20.48
N LEU A 137 3.43 12.43 20.53
CA LEU A 137 3.23 11.27 21.39
C LEU A 137 3.29 11.65 22.88
N THR A 138 2.54 10.94 23.71
CA THR A 138 2.76 10.97 25.16
C THR A 138 4.13 10.37 25.51
N ASP A 139 4.66 10.65 26.70
CA ASP A 139 5.95 10.09 27.15
C ASP A 139 5.94 8.54 27.13
N GLY A 140 4.84 7.92 27.56
CA GLY A 140 4.66 6.47 27.54
C GLY A 140 4.68 5.90 26.12
N GLU A 141 3.89 6.47 25.20
CA GLU A 141 3.87 6.03 23.78
C GLU A 141 5.22 6.26 23.09
N ARG A 142 5.91 7.37 23.40
CA ARG A 142 7.23 7.66 22.85
C ARG A 142 8.25 6.63 23.32
N LYS A 143 8.23 6.26 24.61
CA LYS A 143 9.10 5.22 25.17
C LYS A 143 8.81 3.85 24.58
N ASP A 144 7.54 3.47 24.44
CA ASP A 144 7.14 2.21 23.83
C ASP A 144 7.58 2.13 22.36
N ASN A 145 7.43 3.21 21.59
CA ASN A 145 7.84 3.25 20.19
C ASN A 145 9.38 3.20 20.02
N LEU A 146 10.13 3.88 20.90
CA LEU A 146 11.60 3.78 20.94
C LEU A 146 12.05 2.36 21.31
N ALA A 147 11.40 1.74 22.29
CA ALA A 147 11.66 0.36 22.69
C ALA A 147 11.37 -0.62 21.55
N ALA A 148 10.25 -0.45 20.84
CA ALA A 148 9.89 -1.28 19.69
C ALA A 148 10.93 -1.19 18.56
N ALA A 149 11.36 0.03 18.20
CA ALA A 149 12.41 0.23 17.20
C ALA A 149 13.76 -0.35 17.64
N PHE A 150 14.10 -0.22 18.94
CA PHE A 150 15.31 -0.82 19.50
C PHE A 150 15.28 -2.34 19.48
N ASP A 151 14.18 -2.97 19.93
CA ASP A 151 14.08 -4.43 19.98
C ASP A 151 14.07 -5.02 18.56
N GLU A 152 13.42 -4.35 17.60
CA GLU A 152 13.48 -4.68 16.16
C GLU A 152 14.93 -4.70 15.64
N GLN A 153 15.70 -3.64 15.90
CA GLN A 153 17.06 -3.52 15.40
C GLN A 153 18.07 -4.35 16.21
N ARG A 154 17.86 -4.55 17.51
CA ARG A 154 18.65 -5.47 18.33
C ARG A 154 18.53 -6.90 17.81
N LYS A 155 17.31 -7.33 17.45
CA LYS A 155 17.05 -8.62 16.80
C LYS A 155 17.75 -8.71 15.44
N ASN A 156 17.67 -7.66 14.61
CA ASN A 156 18.31 -7.65 13.30
C ASN A 156 19.85 -7.64 13.38
N LEU A 157 20.44 -6.92 14.34
CA LEU A 157 21.89 -6.81 14.49
C LEU A 157 22.51 -8.00 15.24
N GLY A 158 21.74 -8.63 16.12
CA GLY A 158 22.20 -9.67 17.05
C GLY A 158 22.94 -9.10 18.28
N GLU A 159 22.96 -7.79 18.45
CA GLU A 159 23.66 -7.08 19.53
C GLU A 159 22.91 -5.80 19.91
N VAL A 160 23.27 -5.18 21.03
CA VAL A 160 22.66 -3.94 21.51
C VAL A 160 23.11 -2.78 20.61
N PRO A 161 22.20 -2.05 19.94
CA PRO A 161 22.54 -0.83 19.21
C PRO A 161 23.32 0.16 20.07
N GLY A 162 24.31 0.84 19.50
CA GLY A 162 25.10 1.83 20.25
C GLY A 162 24.26 3.02 20.72
N SER A 163 23.49 3.60 19.80
CA SER A 163 22.49 4.63 20.08
C SER A 163 21.38 4.64 19.02
N LEU A 164 20.25 5.23 19.38
CA LEU A 164 19.16 5.59 18.47
C LEU A 164 19.29 7.07 18.12
N LEU A 165 19.39 7.36 16.83
CA LEU A 165 19.34 8.68 16.23
C LEU A 165 17.87 8.98 15.94
N VAL A 166 17.25 9.80 16.79
CA VAL A 166 15.79 9.96 16.83
C VAL A 166 15.35 11.14 15.96
N PHE A 167 14.39 10.88 15.07
CA PHE A 167 13.76 11.89 14.22
C PHE A 167 12.25 11.83 14.43
N GLU A 168 11.66 12.96 14.81
CA GLU A 168 10.21 13.09 14.98
C GLU A 168 9.60 13.72 13.73
N TYR A 169 8.44 13.23 13.27
CA TYR A 169 7.73 13.76 12.11
C TYR A 169 6.29 14.19 12.41
N ALA A 170 5.83 15.20 11.70
CA ALA A 170 4.41 15.51 11.52
C ALA A 170 4.11 15.49 10.02
N TYR A 171 3.15 14.67 9.58
CA TYR A 171 2.78 14.54 8.17
C TYR A 171 1.41 15.16 7.90
N ASP A 172 1.36 16.11 6.96
CA ASP A 172 0.16 16.74 6.44
C ASP A 172 -0.15 16.20 5.04
N ALA A 173 -1.08 15.24 4.98
CA ALA A 173 -1.47 14.60 3.72
C ALA A 173 -2.17 15.56 2.75
N ALA A 174 -2.88 16.58 3.24
CA ALA A 174 -3.56 17.54 2.38
C ALA A 174 -2.54 18.44 1.65
N ARG A 175 -1.48 18.84 2.37
CA ARG A 175 -0.37 19.63 1.80
C ARG A 175 0.67 18.76 1.10
N GLN A 176 0.70 17.45 1.35
CA GLN A 176 1.81 16.56 0.98
C GLN A 176 3.13 17.15 1.47
N GLN A 177 3.14 17.53 2.73
CA GLN A 177 4.30 18.09 3.40
C GLN A 177 4.51 17.34 4.71
N ALA A 178 5.76 17.20 5.11
CA ALA A 178 6.10 16.75 6.45
C ALA A 178 7.00 17.76 7.14
N ARG A 179 6.93 17.80 8.46
CA ARG A 179 7.91 18.46 9.32
C ARG A 179 8.76 17.39 9.96
N LEU A 180 10.07 17.57 9.93
CA LEU A 180 11.04 16.63 10.48
C LEU A 180 11.91 17.37 11.51
N VAL A 181 12.05 16.79 12.70
CA VAL A 181 12.87 17.35 13.78
C VAL A 181 13.80 16.27 14.31
N ARG A 182 15.11 16.51 14.25
CA ARG A 182 16.07 15.62 14.92
C ARG A 182 16.04 15.88 16.42
N ARG A 183 15.98 14.84 17.24
CA ARG A 183 16.08 14.92 18.70
C ARG A 183 17.46 14.47 19.17
N ALA A 184 17.73 14.71 20.45
CA ALA A 184 18.90 14.14 21.10
C ALA A 184 18.95 12.62 20.92
N ASP A 185 20.14 12.13 20.60
CA ASP A 185 20.39 10.70 20.44
C ASP A 185 20.12 9.97 21.77
N VAL A 186 19.54 8.77 21.71
CA VAL A 186 19.21 7.95 22.89
C VAL A 186 20.21 6.80 22.97
N PRO A 187 21.03 6.69 24.03
CA PRO A 187 21.95 5.54 24.18
C PRO A 187 21.17 4.22 24.19
N GLY A 188 21.62 3.21 23.44
CA GLY A 188 20.89 1.94 23.38
C GLY A 188 20.83 1.21 24.72
N THR A 189 21.85 1.38 25.57
CA THR A 189 21.86 0.82 26.93
C THR A 189 20.80 1.42 27.85
N LEU A 190 20.35 2.66 27.60
CA LEU A 190 19.26 3.29 28.33
C LEU A 190 17.93 2.56 28.09
N LEU A 191 17.76 1.98 26.90
CA LEU A 191 16.58 1.21 26.52
C LEU A 191 16.57 -0.19 27.15
N LEU A 192 17.60 -0.60 27.88
CA LEU A 192 17.62 -1.82 28.70
C LEU A 192 17.41 -1.52 30.19
N GLN A 193 16.74 -0.41 30.51
CA GLN A 193 16.44 0.00 31.89
C GLN A 193 14.94 0.03 32.16
N ALA A 194 14.57 -0.07 33.44
CA ALA A 194 13.18 -0.05 33.91
C ALA A 194 12.42 1.23 33.50
N GLY A 195 13.12 2.36 33.32
CA GLY A 195 12.52 3.61 32.83
C GLY A 195 11.89 3.50 31.44
N TYR A 196 12.34 2.54 30.63
CA TYR A 196 11.79 2.16 29.32
C TYR A 196 11.04 0.82 29.36
N GLY A 197 10.52 0.47 30.55
CA GLY A 197 9.75 -0.74 30.78
C GLY A 197 10.56 -2.04 30.72
N TYR A 198 11.89 -2.00 30.56
CA TYR A 198 12.68 -3.21 30.44
C TYR A 198 12.92 -3.87 31.80
N ALA A 199 12.70 -5.17 31.88
CA ALA A 199 13.12 -6.02 32.98
C ALA A 199 13.76 -7.30 32.44
N GLU A 200 14.72 -7.85 33.19
CA GLU A 200 15.38 -9.10 32.85
C GLU A 200 15.56 -9.95 34.12
N ALA A 201 15.22 -11.23 34.04
CA ALA A 201 15.29 -12.16 35.16
C ALA A 201 15.90 -13.51 34.72
N THR A 202 16.54 -14.20 35.65
CA THR A 202 16.99 -15.59 35.47
C THR A 202 15.89 -16.52 35.98
N ILE A 203 15.36 -17.37 35.11
CA ILE A 203 14.26 -18.31 35.37
C ILE A 203 14.84 -19.70 35.55
N ALA A 204 14.82 -20.19 36.78
CA ALA A 204 15.17 -21.57 37.13
C ALA A 204 13.97 -22.35 37.68
N ASN A 205 12.91 -21.67 38.12
CA ASN A 205 11.74 -22.27 38.73
C ASN A 205 10.45 -21.44 38.46
N LEU A 206 9.32 -21.91 38.99
CA LEU A 206 8.01 -21.27 38.81
C LEU A 206 7.93 -19.87 39.44
N THR A 207 8.55 -19.67 40.61
CA THR A 207 8.56 -18.37 41.30
C THR A 207 9.28 -17.31 40.47
N ASP A 208 10.40 -17.68 39.85
CA ASP A 208 11.14 -16.77 38.97
C ASP A 208 10.30 -16.37 37.74
N LEU A 209 9.60 -17.34 37.13
CA LEU A 209 8.71 -17.10 35.99
C LEU A 209 7.54 -16.18 36.37
N GLN A 210 6.92 -16.41 37.53
CA GLN A 210 5.87 -15.56 38.09
C GLN A 210 6.35 -14.12 38.30
N ALA A 211 7.52 -13.95 38.90
CA ALA A 211 8.11 -12.63 39.13
C ALA A 211 8.37 -11.87 37.83
N LEU A 212 8.89 -12.56 36.81
CA LEU A 212 9.10 -11.97 35.49
C LEU A 212 7.78 -11.53 34.86
N MET A 213 6.78 -12.42 34.80
CA MET A 213 5.48 -12.12 34.16
C MET A 213 4.70 -11.02 34.88
N ALA A 214 4.94 -10.80 36.17
CA ALA A 214 4.40 -9.64 36.87
C ALA A 214 5.10 -8.33 36.47
N ALA A 215 6.35 -8.40 36.01
CA ALA A 215 7.17 -7.25 35.65
C ALA A 215 7.11 -6.87 34.16
N VAL A 216 6.71 -7.80 33.28
CA VAL A 216 6.72 -7.59 31.82
C VAL A 216 5.41 -8.02 31.17
N ASP A 217 5.06 -7.33 30.10
CA ASP A 217 3.92 -7.59 29.22
C ASP A 217 4.35 -8.34 27.95
N ASP A 218 5.55 -8.02 27.44
CA ASP A 218 6.07 -8.52 26.17
C ASP A 218 7.48 -9.12 26.31
N VAL A 219 7.69 -10.37 25.88
CA VAL A 219 9.04 -10.98 25.85
C VAL A 219 9.82 -10.49 24.62
N CYS A 220 11.06 -10.05 24.84
CA CYS A 220 11.93 -9.54 23.76
C CYS A 220 13.26 -10.29 23.63
N ALA A 221 13.70 -11.03 24.65
CA ALA A 221 14.95 -11.78 24.61
C ALA A 221 14.91 -13.02 25.52
N VAL A 222 15.47 -14.14 25.04
CA VAL A 222 15.71 -15.34 25.84
C VAL A 222 17.09 -15.89 25.50
N ARG A 223 17.88 -16.25 26.52
CA ARG A 223 19.16 -16.96 26.33
C ARG A 223 19.37 -18.01 27.40
N ILE A 224 20.15 -19.03 27.09
CA ILE A 224 20.52 -20.07 28.05
C ILE A 224 21.61 -19.54 28.99
N GLU A 225 21.42 -19.71 30.30
CA GLU A 225 22.40 -19.33 31.33
C GLU A 225 22.56 -20.48 32.33
N GLY A 226 23.61 -21.31 32.15
CA GLY A 226 23.84 -22.48 33.00
C GLY A 226 22.73 -23.52 32.85
N GLN A 227 21.94 -23.77 33.90
CA GLN A 227 20.71 -24.61 33.90
C GLN A 227 19.41 -23.79 33.83
N ALA A 228 19.51 -22.46 33.88
CA ALA A 228 18.39 -21.54 33.84
C ALA A 228 18.23 -20.87 32.47
N LEU A 229 17.19 -20.05 32.34
CA LEU A 229 16.99 -19.15 31.20
C LEU A 229 17.11 -17.71 31.68
N ARG A 230 17.90 -16.88 31.00
CA ARG A 230 17.85 -15.43 31.20
C ARG A 230 16.85 -14.85 30.21
N VAL A 231 15.78 -14.24 30.72
CA VAL A 231 14.66 -13.73 29.93
C VAL A 231 14.49 -12.24 30.16
N GLY A 232 14.44 -11.48 29.07
CA GLY A 232 14.18 -10.05 29.05
C GLY A 232 12.84 -9.73 28.41
N GLY A 233 12.13 -8.76 28.97
CA GLY A 233 10.83 -8.30 28.47
C GLY A 233 10.56 -6.83 28.74
N ARG A 234 9.44 -6.35 28.23
CA ARG A 234 8.95 -4.97 28.29
C ARG A 234 7.62 -4.90 29.02
N ARG A 235 7.49 -3.95 29.94
CA ARG A 235 6.21 -3.40 30.42
C ARG A 235 5.81 -2.24 29.51
N LEU A 236 4.66 -2.32 28.86
CA LEU A 236 4.19 -1.23 28.00
C LEU A 236 3.68 -0.07 28.85
N GLN A 237 4.01 1.15 28.45
CA GLN A 237 3.70 2.38 29.20
C GLN A 237 2.59 3.21 28.55
N GLY A 238 2.42 3.09 27.23
CA GLY A 238 1.43 3.84 26.45
C GLY A 238 0.00 3.31 26.61
N HIS A 239 -0.16 2.03 26.93
CA HIS A 239 -1.48 1.42 27.14
C HIS A 239 -1.44 0.20 28.05
N ARG A 240 -2.62 -0.24 28.48
CA ARG A 240 -2.77 -1.42 29.35
C ARG A 240 -2.76 -2.68 28.49
N TYR A 241 -1.84 -3.58 28.80
CA TYR A 241 -1.67 -4.86 28.10
C TYR A 241 -2.29 -6.02 28.89
N ARG A 242 -2.87 -7.01 28.20
CA ARG A 242 -3.29 -8.27 28.80
C ARG A 242 -2.24 -9.35 28.54
N GLY A 243 -1.33 -9.51 29.49
CA GLY A 243 -0.27 -10.51 29.44
C GLY A 243 -0.80 -11.95 29.53
N ILE A 244 0.07 -12.90 29.19
CA ILE A 244 -0.14 -14.32 29.52
C ILE A 244 0.34 -14.62 30.93
N ARG A 245 -0.13 -15.73 31.51
CA ARG A 245 0.20 -16.18 32.86
C ARG A 245 1.13 -17.41 32.83
N PRO A 246 1.74 -17.81 33.97
CA PRO A 246 2.57 -19.01 34.03
C PRO A 246 1.80 -20.27 33.62
N GLU A 247 0.51 -20.35 33.93
CA GLU A 247 -0.36 -21.45 33.54
C GLU A 247 -0.52 -21.56 32.02
N ASP A 248 -0.48 -20.43 31.31
CA ASP A 248 -0.56 -20.41 29.85
C ASP A 248 0.73 -20.98 29.23
N VAL A 249 1.91 -20.63 29.79
CA VAL A 249 3.20 -21.22 29.36
C VAL A 249 3.30 -22.69 29.75
N ALA A 250 2.76 -23.08 30.91
CA ALA A 250 2.64 -24.47 31.30
C ALA A 250 1.76 -25.26 30.33
N ALA A 251 0.61 -24.72 29.92
CA ALA A 251 -0.28 -25.35 28.94
C ALA A 251 0.45 -25.64 27.61
N LEU A 252 1.21 -24.66 27.12
CA LEU A 252 2.04 -24.79 25.93
C LEU A 252 3.11 -25.88 26.09
N TRP A 253 3.89 -25.83 27.16
CA TRP A 253 4.99 -26.77 27.39
C TRP A 253 4.49 -28.21 27.59
N GLN A 254 3.44 -28.39 28.40
CA GLN A 254 2.82 -29.70 28.65
C GLN A 254 2.27 -30.29 27.35
N SER A 255 1.64 -29.46 26.50
CA SER A 255 1.11 -29.87 25.20
C SER A 255 2.23 -30.35 24.26
N GLU A 256 3.30 -29.58 24.13
CA GLU A 256 4.46 -29.94 23.31
C GLU A 256 5.16 -31.23 23.78
N ARG A 257 5.29 -31.43 25.10
CA ARG A 257 5.82 -32.67 25.68
C ARG A 257 4.94 -33.88 25.38
N GLY A 258 3.61 -33.71 25.47
CA GLY A 258 2.64 -34.73 25.11
C GLY A 258 2.73 -35.12 23.63
N LEU A 259 2.85 -34.13 22.74
CA LEU A 259 3.03 -34.34 21.30
C LEU A 259 4.34 -35.03 20.97
N ALA A 260 5.47 -34.60 21.56
CA ALA A 260 6.77 -35.24 21.34
C ALA A 260 6.74 -36.74 21.70
N THR A 261 6.02 -37.10 22.76
CA THR A 261 5.84 -38.49 23.18
C THR A 261 5.00 -39.28 22.17
N LYS A 262 3.84 -38.73 21.76
CA LYS A 262 2.96 -39.35 20.73
C LYS A 262 3.70 -39.50 19.41
N ARG A 263 4.45 -38.47 19.00
CA ARG A 263 5.19 -38.46 17.73
C ARG A 263 6.32 -39.48 17.69
N LYS A 264 7.08 -39.62 18.78
CA LYS A 264 8.11 -40.67 18.87
C LYS A 264 7.53 -42.07 18.68
N ALA A 265 6.36 -42.36 19.27
CA ALA A 265 5.68 -43.63 19.09
C ALA A 265 5.16 -43.81 17.66
N PHE A 266 4.59 -42.74 17.08
CA PHE A 266 4.09 -42.71 15.72
C PHE A 266 5.20 -42.95 14.68
N ASP A 267 6.32 -42.24 14.79
CA ASP A 267 7.46 -42.36 13.86
C ASP A 267 8.04 -43.78 13.90
N ALA A 268 8.18 -44.37 15.09
CA ALA A 268 8.64 -45.75 15.24
C ALA A 268 7.70 -46.77 14.57
N HIS A 269 6.38 -46.56 14.64
CA HIS A 269 5.41 -47.40 13.95
C HIS A 269 5.54 -47.29 12.42
N TRP A 270 5.62 -46.06 11.90
CA TRP A 270 5.67 -45.82 10.46
C TRP A 270 7.01 -46.17 9.83
N GLU A 271 8.12 -46.00 10.53
CA GLU A 271 9.42 -46.48 10.09
C GLU A 271 9.40 -48.00 9.85
N ALA A 272 8.74 -48.76 10.75
CA ALA A 272 8.55 -50.19 10.59
C ALA A 272 7.58 -50.57 9.45
N GLU A 273 6.55 -49.78 9.17
CA GLU A 273 5.65 -49.97 8.01
C GLU A 273 6.37 -49.68 6.69
N TYR A 274 7.12 -48.58 6.59
CA TYR A 274 7.93 -48.28 5.40
C TYR A 274 9.01 -49.32 5.15
N ALA A 275 9.66 -49.83 6.20
CA ALA A 275 10.62 -50.92 6.06
C ALA A 275 9.97 -52.18 5.45
N ARG A 276 8.79 -52.58 5.95
CA ARG A 276 8.02 -53.71 5.42
C ARG A 276 7.56 -53.48 3.98
N ALA A 277 7.09 -52.28 3.64
CA ALA A 277 6.68 -51.94 2.29
C ALA A 277 7.85 -51.95 1.29
N ASN A 278 9.02 -51.41 1.69
CA ASN A 278 10.22 -51.44 0.88
C ASN A 278 10.75 -52.87 0.68
N GLU A 279 10.70 -53.70 1.73
CA GLU A 279 11.02 -55.12 1.63
C GLU A 279 10.07 -55.84 0.68
N HIS A 280 8.76 -55.58 0.78
CA HIS A 280 7.74 -56.13 -0.11
C HIS A 280 7.97 -55.71 -1.57
N ALA A 281 8.24 -54.44 -1.83
CA ALA A 281 8.52 -53.93 -3.17
C ALA A 281 9.77 -54.59 -3.78
N ARG A 282 10.82 -54.81 -2.97
CA ARG A 282 12.03 -55.54 -3.39
C ARG A 282 11.74 -57.02 -3.65
N ALA A 283 11.02 -57.69 -2.75
CA ALA A 283 10.73 -59.11 -2.84
C ALA A 283 9.82 -59.46 -4.03
N THR A 284 8.92 -58.56 -4.41
CA THR A 284 7.99 -58.74 -5.54
C THR A 284 8.53 -58.25 -6.88
N GLY A 285 9.71 -57.61 -6.89
CA GLY A 285 10.27 -57.02 -8.10
C GLY A 285 9.41 -55.88 -8.66
N MET A 286 8.73 -55.12 -7.81
CA MET A 286 7.91 -53.97 -8.22
C MET A 286 8.71 -53.02 -9.10
N SER A 287 8.09 -52.54 -10.16
CA SER A 287 8.63 -51.47 -10.98
C SER A 287 8.75 -50.17 -10.16
N ARG A 288 9.59 -49.23 -10.64
CA ARG A 288 9.76 -47.93 -9.99
C ARG A 288 8.43 -47.17 -9.84
N ALA A 289 7.57 -47.21 -10.87
CA ALA A 289 6.28 -46.55 -10.84
C ALA A 289 5.32 -47.16 -9.78
N GLU A 290 5.35 -48.48 -9.61
CA GLU A 290 4.56 -49.17 -8.57
C GLU A 290 5.09 -48.86 -7.17
N ALA A 291 6.42 -48.83 -6.99
CA ALA A 291 7.05 -48.45 -5.73
C ALA A 291 6.74 -46.98 -5.37
N ASP A 292 6.77 -46.07 -6.35
CA ASP A 292 6.41 -44.66 -6.17
C ASP A 292 4.92 -44.53 -5.79
N ALA A 293 4.02 -45.27 -6.45
CA ALA A 293 2.59 -45.30 -6.13
C ALA A 293 2.30 -45.88 -4.72
N LEU A 294 3.03 -46.92 -4.31
CA LEU A 294 2.98 -47.47 -2.95
C LEU A 294 3.47 -46.43 -1.93
N GLY A 295 4.58 -45.75 -2.22
CA GLY A 295 5.10 -44.65 -1.40
C GLY A 295 4.08 -43.52 -1.21
N HIS A 296 3.40 -43.09 -2.27
CA HIS A 296 2.32 -42.10 -2.17
C HIS A 296 1.14 -42.58 -1.33
N THR A 297 0.76 -43.86 -1.47
CA THR A 297 -0.34 -44.46 -0.68
C THR A 297 0.01 -44.51 0.81
N LEU A 298 1.24 -44.89 1.15
CA LEU A 298 1.73 -44.91 2.53
C LEU A 298 1.82 -43.51 3.12
N ALA A 299 2.32 -42.53 2.35
CA ALA A 299 2.38 -41.14 2.80
C ALA A 299 0.99 -40.57 3.13
N ARG A 300 -0.03 -40.89 2.31
CA ARG A 300 -1.43 -40.49 2.59
C ARG A 300 -1.96 -41.14 3.87
N ARG A 301 -1.77 -42.46 4.02
CA ARG A 301 -2.19 -43.19 5.23
C ARG A 301 -1.47 -42.67 6.48
N MET A 302 -0.19 -42.35 6.36
CA MET A 302 0.60 -41.75 7.44
C MET A 302 0.01 -40.41 7.88
N ALA A 303 -0.35 -39.54 6.94
CA ALA A 303 -0.97 -38.25 7.28
C ALA A 303 -2.37 -38.43 7.95
N GLU A 304 -3.16 -39.39 7.49
CA GLU A 304 -4.46 -39.73 8.09
C GLU A 304 -4.31 -40.30 9.51
N ASP A 305 -3.40 -41.25 9.71
CA ASP A 305 -3.12 -41.87 11.00
C ASP A 305 -2.50 -40.86 11.99
N ALA A 306 -1.62 -39.96 11.53
CA ALA A 306 -1.05 -38.91 12.36
C ALA A 306 -2.15 -38.01 12.94
N ARG A 307 -3.12 -37.62 12.11
CA ARG A 307 -4.28 -36.83 12.55
C ARG A 307 -5.18 -37.63 13.50
N ALA A 308 -5.45 -38.90 13.20
CA ALA A 308 -6.30 -39.76 14.02
C ALA A 308 -5.70 -40.03 15.41
N GLN A 309 -4.38 -40.18 15.50
CA GLN A 309 -3.64 -40.44 16.75
C GLN A 309 -3.22 -39.14 17.47
N GLY A 310 -3.45 -37.97 16.86
CA GLY A 310 -2.98 -36.69 17.39
C GLY A 310 -1.45 -36.58 17.46
N ALA A 311 -0.72 -37.24 16.55
CA ALA A 311 0.74 -37.24 16.45
C ALA A 311 1.25 -36.08 15.57
N MET A 312 0.73 -34.88 15.83
CA MET A 312 1.05 -33.66 15.09
C MET A 312 2.48 -33.18 15.40
N ASP A 313 3.08 -32.42 14.47
CA ASP A 313 4.44 -31.88 14.63
C ASP A 313 4.56 -30.79 15.71
N HIS A 314 3.44 -30.15 16.05
CA HIS A 314 3.37 -28.99 16.93
C HIS A 314 1.95 -28.81 17.46
N SER A 315 1.86 -28.04 18.53
CA SER A 315 0.61 -27.62 19.15
C SER A 315 -0.06 -26.54 18.30
N GLY A 316 -1.37 -26.45 18.40
CA GLY A 316 -2.14 -25.52 17.60
C GLY A 316 -3.63 -25.72 17.69
N PHE A 317 -4.32 -25.08 16.78
CA PHE A 317 -5.76 -25.04 16.70
C PHE A 317 -6.19 -24.99 15.23
N SER A 318 -7.36 -25.54 14.90
CA SER A 318 -7.99 -25.38 13.58
C SER A 318 -9.51 -25.48 13.69
N LEU A 319 -10.22 -24.65 12.93
CA LEU A 319 -11.63 -24.80 12.60
C LEU A 319 -11.74 -25.55 11.27
N ASP A 320 -11.86 -26.88 11.37
CA ASP A 320 -11.92 -27.76 10.23
C ASP A 320 -13.38 -27.94 9.77
N PRO A 321 -13.67 -27.82 8.47
CA PRO A 321 -14.98 -28.17 7.95
C PRO A 321 -15.20 -29.68 8.00
N ASP A 322 -16.43 -30.09 8.29
CA ASP A 322 -16.88 -31.49 8.21
C ASP A 322 -18.32 -31.58 7.69
N VAL A 323 -18.77 -32.80 7.41
CA VAL A 323 -20.06 -33.12 6.82
C VAL A 323 -20.87 -34.00 7.77
N ASP A 324 -22.14 -33.66 7.96
CA ASP A 324 -23.12 -34.52 8.60
C ASP A 324 -23.55 -35.62 7.61
N TYR A 325 -22.73 -36.67 7.48
CA TYR A 325 -22.98 -37.77 6.54
C TYR A 325 -24.32 -38.49 6.80
N ALA A 326 -24.76 -38.54 8.06
CA ALA A 326 -26.04 -39.13 8.43
C ALA A 326 -27.22 -38.32 7.87
N ALA A 327 -27.11 -36.98 7.85
CA ALA A 327 -28.09 -36.11 7.20
C ALA A 327 -27.91 -36.03 5.68
N LEU A 328 -26.67 -36.11 5.18
CA LEU A 328 -26.36 -35.99 3.75
C LEU A 328 -26.93 -37.15 2.94
N GLN A 329 -26.75 -38.39 3.40
CA GLN A 329 -27.18 -39.56 2.65
C GLN A 329 -28.67 -39.51 2.24
N PRO A 330 -29.65 -39.32 3.16
CA PRO A 330 -31.05 -39.22 2.77
C PRO A 330 -31.38 -37.95 1.97
N ALA A 331 -30.63 -36.85 2.16
CA ALA A 331 -30.79 -35.65 1.34
C ALA A 331 -30.35 -35.89 -0.10
N PHE A 332 -29.22 -36.57 -0.31
CA PHE A 332 -28.71 -36.93 -1.62
C PHE A 332 -29.66 -37.89 -2.34
N GLU A 333 -30.28 -38.86 -1.66
CA GLU A 333 -31.27 -39.74 -2.30
C GLU A 333 -32.48 -38.99 -2.88
N ARG A 334 -32.96 -37.94 -2.19
CA ARG A 334 -34.02 -37.08 -2.73
C ARG A 334 -33.55 -36.33 -3.98
N PHE A 335 -32.32 -35.83 -3.97
CA PHE A 335 -31.70 -35.21 -5.13
C PHE A 335 -31.57 -36.20 -6.30
N VAL A 336 -31.09 -37.43 -6.06
CA VAL A 336 -30.99 -38.47 -7.10
C VAL A 336 -32.35 -38.74 -7.75
N HIS A 337 -33.42 -38.81 -6.96
CA HIS A 337 -34.78 -39.00 -7.48
C HIS A 337 -35.19 -37.85 -8.42
N GLN A 338 -34.95 -36.60 -8.03
CA GLN A 338 -35.26 -35.43 -8.84
C GLN A 338 -34.40 -35.35 -10.10
N ALA A 339 -33.09 -35.59 -9.98
CA ALA A 339 -32.13 -35.52 -11.08
C ALA A 339 -32.42 -36.55 -12.19
N ARG A 340 -32.91 -37.74 -11.84
CA ARG A 340 -33.31 -38.78 -12.80
C ARG A 340 -34.55 -38.43 -13.63
N ALA A 341 -35.38 -37.51 -13.15
CA ALA A 341 -36.57 -37.06 -13.88
C ALA A 341 -36.26 -36.00 -14.95
N LEU A 342 -35.01 -35.50 -15.02
CA LEU A 342 -34.60 -34.48 -15.98
C LEU A 342 -34.09 -35.11 -17.28
N SER A 343 -34.56 -34.59 -18.42
CA SER A 343 -34.19 -35.09 -19.76
C SER A 343 -32.70 -34.91 -20.11
N GLY A 344 -31.97 -34.05 -19.40
CA GLY A 344 -30.51 -33.88 -19.48
C GLY A 344 -29.80 -34.14 -18.15
N GLY A 345 -30.41 -34.93 -17.26
CA GLY A 345 -29.84 -35.26 -15.95
C GLY A 345 -28.55 -36.09 -16.03
N PRO A 346 -27.79 -36.18 -14.92
CA PRO A 346 -26.56 -36.95 -14.88
C PRO A 346 -26.81 -38.45 -15.09
N GLY A 347 -25.89 -39.12 -15.77
CA GLY A 347 -25.99 -40.55 -16.05
C GLY A 347 -26.02 -41.42 -14.77
N PRO A 348 -26.68 -42.60 -14.80
CA PRO A 348 -26.81 -43.48 -13.63
C PRO A 348 -25.48 -43.86 -12.96
N ALA A 349 -24.41 -44.00 -13.74
CA ALA A 349 -23.08 -44.33 -13.23
C ALA A 349 -22.49 -43.22 -12.35
N SER A 350 -22.67 -41.95 -12.73
CA SER A 350 -22.14 -40.81 -11.94
C SER A 350 -22.91 -40.66 -10.62
N LEU A 351 -24.24 -40.89 -10.65
CA LEU A 351 -25.08 -40.91 -9.45
C LEU A 351 -24.70 -42.06 -8.50
N ALA A 352 -24.43 -43.26 -9.04
CA ALA A 352 -23.98 -44.40 -8.25
C ALA A 352 -22.62 -44.15 -7.61
N ALA A 353 -21.65 -43.64 -8.38
CA ALA A 353 -20.31 -43.31 -7.86
C ALA A 353 -20.37 -42.27 -6.72
N ALA A 354 -21.21 -41.23 -6.85
CA ALA A 354 -21.41 -40.24 -5.79
C ALA A 354 -22.04 -40.86 -4.53
N ARG A 355 -23.03 -41.75 -4.68
CA ARG A 355 -23.68 -42.47 -3.57
C ARG A 355 -22.69 -43.36 -2.81
N ASP A 356 -21.90 -44.15 -3.55
CA ASP A 356 -20.91 -45.06 -2.97
C ASP A 356 -19.85 -44.26 -2.20
N ALA A 357 -19.40 -43.13 -2.76
CA ALA A 357 -18.45 -42.25 -2.11
C ALA A 357 -19.00 -41.60 -0.83
N ILE A 358 -20.26 -41.16 -0.81
CA ILE A 358 -20.90 -40.61 0.40
C ILE A 358 -20.93 -41.67 1.52
N THR A 359 -21.20 -42.93 1.18
CA THR A 359 -21.18 -44.05 2.14
C THR A 359 -19.77 -44.27 2.71
N GLN A 360 -18.73 -44.02 1.90
CA GLN A 360 -17.32 -44.04 2.30
C GLN A 360 -16.85 -42.74 2.97
N ARG A 361 -17.77 -41.83 3.33
CA ARG A 361 -17.47 -40.51 3.88
C ARG A 361 -16.57 -39.66 2.99
N ASN A 362 -16.84 -39.67 1.68
CA ASN A 362 -16.14 -38.87 0.67
C ASN A 362 -17.15 -38.10 -0.19
N VAL A 363 -17.09 -36.76 -0.14
CA VAL A 363 -18.01 -35.89 -0.89
C VAL A 363 -17.48 -35.47 -2.27
N VAL A 364 -16.21 -35.74 -2.62
CA VAL A 364 -15.61 -35.23 -3.86
C VAL A 364 -16.35 -35.69 -5.12
N PRO A 365 -16.74 -36.97 -5.28
CA PRO A 365 -17.49 -37.39 -6.47
C PRO A 365 -18.86 -36.72 -6.59
N MET A 366 -19.51 -36.42 -5.46
CA MET A 366 -20.75 -35.65 -5.43
C MET A 366 -20.52 -34.20 -5.86
N LEU A 367 -19.45 -33.54 -5.38
CA LEU A 367 -19.13 -32.17 -5.78
C LEU A 367 -18.82 -32.07 -7.28
N LYS A 368 -18.06 -33.03 -7.84
CA LYS A 368 -17.79 -33.11 -9.29
C LYS A 368 -19.07 -33.33 -10.10
N LEU A 369 -19.99 -34.15 -9.58
CA LEU A 369 -21.31 -34.36 -10.19
C LEU A 369 -22.12 -33.04 -10.23
N LEU A 370 -22.17 -32.32 -9.11
CA LEU A 370 -22.90 -31.04 -9.02
C LEU A 370 -22.29 -29.98 -9.93
N ASP A 371 -20.97 -29.85 -9.93
CA ASP A 371 -20.23 -28.91 -10.79
C ASP A 371 -20.48 -29.18 -12.28
N GLY A 372 -20.41 -30.45 -12.70
CA GLY A 372 -20.72 -30.85 -14.08
C GLY A 372 -22.17 -30.55 -14.49
N MET A 373 -23.12 -30.65 -13.55
CA MET A 373 -24.52 -30.27 -13.80
C MET A 373 -24.70 -28.75 -13.87
N GLN A 374 -24.01 -27.98 -13.04
CA GLN A 374 -24.09 -26.51 -13.02
C GLN A 374 -23.55 -25.87 -14.30
N HIS A 375 -22.51 -26.47 -14.88
CA HIS A 375 -21.89 -26.00 -16.13
C HIS A 375 -22.45 -26.69 -17.40
N GLY A 376 -23.44 -27.58 -17.23
CA GLY A 376 -24.11 -28.25 -18.34
C GLY A 376 -25.05 -27.34 -19.13
N ALA A 377 -25.47 -27.78 -20.32
CA ALA A 377 -26.42 -27.03 -21.16
C ALA A 377 -27.87 -27.05 -20.63
N ASP A 378 -28.23 -28.01 -19.77
CA ASP A 378 -29.58 -28.14 -19.21
C ASP A 378 -29.76 -27.21 -18.00
N ARG A 379 -30.59 -26.16 -18.19
CA ARG A 379 -30.86 -25.15 -17.15
C ARG A 379 -31.59 -25.72 -15.92
N ALA A 380 -32.44 -26.74 -16.08
CA ALA A 380 -33.16 -27.34 -14.97
C ALA A 380 -32.19 -28.18 -14.11
N ALA A 381 -31.28 -28.91 -14.74
CA ALA A 381 -30.21 -29.62 -14.04
C ALA A 381 -29.29 -28.66 -13.29
N ALA A 382 -28.90 -27.55 -13.92
CA ALA A 382 -28.07 -26.52 -13.28
C ALA A 382 -28.75 -25.87 -12.07
N SER A 383 -30.06 -25.57 -12.16
CA SER A 383 -30.85 -25.04 -11.05
C SER A 383 -30.91 -26.03 -9.89
N LEU A 384 -31.25 -27.30 -10.17
CA LEU A 384 -31.33 -28.35 -9.15
C LEU A 384 -29.98 -28.58 -8.45
N ALA A 385 -28.90 -28.63 -9.21
CA ALA A 385 -27.55 -28.77 -8.66
C ALA A 385 -27.16 -27.57 -7.78
N SER A 386 -27.56 -26.36 -8.15
CA SER A 386 -27.31 -25.15 -7.36
C SER A 386 -28.10 -25.12 -6.06
N GLU A 387 -29.38 -25.51 -6.09
CA GLU A 387 -30.21 -25.66 -4.89
C GLU A 387 -29.66 -26.71 -3.94
N PHE A 388 -29.25 -27.87 -4.47
CA PHE A 388 -28.65 -28.94 -3.66
C PHE A 388 -27.30 -28.51 -3.08
N SER A 389 -26.45 -27.85 -3.87
CA SER A 389 -25.17 -27.30 -3.40
C SER A 389 -25.38 -26.30 -2.25
N MET A 390 -26.38 -25.43 -2.37
CA MET A 390 -26.74 -24.48 -1.30
C MET A 390 -27.21 -25.20 -0.04
N MET A 391 -28.05 -26.23 -0.16
CA MET A 391 -28.48 -27.03 0.99
C MET A 391 -27.30 -27.80 1.61
N PHE A 392 -26.43 -28.39 0.79
CA PHE A 392 -25.24 -29.10 1.24
C PHE A 392 -24.35 -28.19 2.07
N GLU A 393 -23.99 -27.03 1.53
CA GLU A 393 -23.17 -26.05 2.23
C GLU A 393 -23.83 -25.58 3.52
N LEU A 394 -25.06 -25.07 3.49
CA LEU A 394 -25.65 -24.38 4.65
C LEU A 394 -26.23 -25.29 5.72
N ARG A 395 -26.59 -26.54 5.39
CA ARG A 395 -27.35 -27.42 6.31
C ARG A 395 -26.68 -28.75 6.59
N LEU A 396 -25.80 -29.21 5.70
CA LEU A 396 -25.17 -30.54 5.79
C LEU A 396 -23.66 -30.45 6.08
N ARG A 397 -23.10 -29.24 6.06
CA ARG A 397 -21.74 -28.96 6.53
C ARG A 397 -21.77 -28.18 7.84
N TYR A 398 -20.72 -28.39 8.61
CA TYR A 398 -20.45 -27.70 9.85
C TYR A 398 -18.94 -27.51 10.02
N GLN A 399 -18.52 -26.74 11.02
CA GLN A 399 -17.12 -26.66 11.43
C GLN A 399 -16.96 -27.20 12.83
N ALA A 400 -15.85 -27.90 13.05
CA ALA A 400 -15.46 -28.40 14.35
C ALA A 400 -14.06 -27.92 14.68
N SER A 401 -13.87 -27.56 15.94
CA SER A 401 -12.55 -27.30 16.48
C SER A 401 -11.73 -28.58 16.55
N ARG A 402 -10.47 -28.45 16.15
CA ARG A 402 -9.40 -29.40 16.37
C ARG A 402 -8.33 -28.68 17.18
N TYR A 403 -8.00 -29.23 18.34
CA TYR A 403 -6.86 -28.78 19.14
C TYR A 403 -5.73 -29.77 18.91
N ASP A 404 -4.62 -29.27 18.39
CA ASP A 404 -3.41 -30.06 18.18
C ASP A 404 -2.61 -30.02 19.50
N GLY A 405 -2.40 -31.20 20.08
CA GLY A 405 -1.85 -31.34 21.43
C GLY A 405 -2.91 -31.22 22.53
N ASP A 406 -2.46 -31.19 23.78
CA ASP A 406 -3.34 -31.18 24.94
C ASP A 406 -3.72 -29.72 25.28
N LEU A 407 -4.34 -29.00 24.33
CA LEU A 407 -4.77 -27.59 24.50
C LEU A 407 -6.29 -27.42 24.65
N ALA A 408 -7.08 -28.44 24.33
CA ALA A 408 -8.53 -28.39 24.45
C ALA A 408 -8.96 -28.03 25.88
N GLY A 409 -9.91 -27.09 26.01
CA GLY A 409 -10.44 -26.63 27.29
C GLY A 409 -9.48 -25.81 28.16
N THR A 410 -8.30 -25.46 27.65
CA THR A 410 -7.37 -24.54 28.31
C THR A 410 -7.62 -23.11 27.91
N GLU A 411 -7.18 -22.18 28.76
CA GLU A 411 -7.20 -20.76 28.45
C GLU A 411 -6.45 -20.42 27.15
N VAL A 412 -5.30 -21.06 26.91
CA VAL A 412 -4.55 -20.93 25.65
C VAL A 412 -5.40 -21.44 24.49
N GLY A 413 -5.96 -22.65 24.60
CA GLY A 413 -6.85 -23.22 23.59
C GLY A 413 -8.04 -22.31 23.28
N MET A 414 -8.67 -21.71 24.29
CA MET A 414 -9.77 -20.76 24.11
C MET A 414 -9.32 -19.48 23.41
N ASN A 415 -8.14 -18.93 23.72
CA ASN A 415 -7.60 -17.77 23.01
C ASN A 415 -7.29 -18.10 21.53
N LEU A 416 -6.72 -19.28 21.24
CA LEU A 416 -6.48 -19.73 19.86
C LEU A 416 -7.79 -19.89 19.09
N PHE A 417 -8.81 -20.49 19.72
CA PHE A 417 -10.15 -20.59 19.15
C PHE A 417 -10.76 -19.22 18.90
N TYR A 418 -10.72 -18.34 19.90
CA TYR A 418 -11.29 -16.99 19.87
C TYR A 418 -10.72 -16.16 18.73
N THR A 419 -9.38 -16.04 18.67
CA THR A 419 -8.70 -15.18 17.71
C THR A 419 -8.88 -15.69 16.28
N ASP A 420 -8.85 -17.00 16.09
CA ASP A 420 -9.13 -17.60 14.78
C ASP A 420 -10.58 -17.38 14.32
N LEU A 421 -11.55 -17.63 15.21
CA LEU A 421 -12.97 -17.44 14.91
C LEU A 421 -13.28 -15.96 14.64
N LEU A 422 -12.81 -15.06 15.49
CA LEU A 422 -13.07 -13.62 15.36
C LEU A 422 -12.53 -13.07 14.04
N ALA A 423 -11.31 -13.45 13.64
CA ALA A 423 -10.74 -13.06 12.36
C ALA A 423 -11.64 -13.47 11.18
N LYS A 424 -12.19 -14.69 11.23
CA LYS A 424 -13.14 -15.19 10.24
C LYS A 424 -14.46 -14.42 10.28
N LEU A 425 -15.03 -14.15 11.46
CA LEU A 425 -16.27 -13.38 11.59
C LEU A 425 -16.13 -11.96 11.02
N TRP A 426 -15.01 -11.28 11.28
CA TRP A 426 -14.69 -9.99 10.68
C TRP A 426 -14.41 -10.06 9.17
N ALA A 427 -13.78 -11.14 8.68
CA ALA A 427 -13.62 -11.36 7.26
C ALA A 427 -14.97 -11.48 6.53
N LEU A 428 -15.98 -12.06 7.18
CA LEU A 428 -17.33 -12.24 6.63
C LEU A 428 -18.24 -11.03 6.83
N ASP A 429 -17.80 -10.02 7.59
CA ASP A 429 -18.66 -8.96 8.12
C ASP A 429 -19.90 -9.48 8.85
N PHE A 430 -19.71 -10.55 9.64
CA PHE A 430 -20.78 -11.21 10.37
C PHE A 430 -21.57 -10.18 11.19
N GLN A 431 -22.85 -10.00 10.85
CA GLN A 431 -23.74 -9.02 11.48
C GLN A 431 -23.17 -7.59 11.55
N SER A 432 -22.40 -7.16 10.54
CA SER A 432 -21.76 -5.84 10.51
C SER A 432 -20.80 -5.56 11.68
N SER A 433 -20.21 -6.62 12.26
CA SER A 433 -19.30 -6.55 13.40
C SER A 433 -17.86 -6.16 13.06
N THR A 434 -17.52 -6.05 11.77
CA THR A 434 -16.16 -5.71 11.34
C THR A 434 -15.78 -4.31 11.85
N PRO A 435 -14.57 -4.11 12.41
CA PRO A 435 -14.17 -2.85 13.03
C PRO A 435 -13.79 -1.74 12.02
N GLN A 436 -14.47 -1.64 10.87
CA GLN A 436 -14.17 -0.70 9.78
C GLN A 436 -14.25 0.77 10.19
N ARG A 437 -15.05 1.07 11.23
CA ARG A 437 -15.20 2.43 11.79
C ARG A 437 -14.10 2.78 12.79
N SER A 438 -13.52 1.77 13.44
CA SER A 438 -12.56 1.94 14.53
C SER A 438 -11.13 1.79 14.03
N ILE A 439 -10.91 0.95 13.01
CA ILE A 439 -9.61 0.70 12.39
C ILE A 439 -9.67 1.20 10.94
N PRO A 440 -9.00 2.32 10.61
CA PRO A 440 -9.03 2.89 9.27
C PRO A 440 -8.56 1.90 8.20
N ASP A 441 -9.27 1.89 7.07
CA ASP A 441 -9.04 1.02 5.91
C ASP A 441 -9.20 -0.49 6.16
N PHE A 442 -9.68 -0.92 7.34
CA PHE A 442 -10.03 -2.32 7.55
C PHE A 442 -11.24 -2.66 6.67
N LEU A 443 -11.07 -3.60 5.73
CA LEU A 443 -12.14 -4.12 4.89
C LEU A 443 -12.37 -5.59 5.19
N SER A 444 -13.64 -6.01 5.26
CA SER A 444 -14.01 -7.42 5.25
C SER A 444 -13.77 -8.01 3.86
N LEU A 445 -13.57 -9.33 3.77
CA LEU A 445 -13.24 -10.02 2.52
C LEU A 445 -14.26 -9.69 1.42
N GLY A 446 -15.56 -9.82 1.70
CA GLY A 446 -16.62 -9.49 0.73
C GLY A 446 -16.74 -8.00 0.35
N LYS A 447 -15.98 -7.09 0.98
CA LYS A 447 -15.87 -5.67 0.60
C LYS A 447 -14.54 -5.34 -0.06
N VAL A 448 -13.61 -6.30 -0.16
CA VAL A 448 -12.38 -6.14 -0.94
C VAL A 448 -12.77 -6.11 -2.42
N VAL A 449 -12.60 -4.94 -3.03
CA VAL A 449 -12.87 -4.79 -4.47
C VAL A 449 -11.64 -5.24 -5.24
N ALA A 450 -11.63 -6.52 -5.63
CA ALA A 450 -10.61 -7.06 -6.52
C ALA A 450 -10.77 -6.51 -7.95
N SER A 451 -9.65 -6.31 -8.64
CA SER A 451 -9.65 -5.99 -10.06
C SER A 451 -10.23 -7.16 -10.88
N PRO A 452 -10.97 -6.89 -11.98
CA PRO A 452 -11.46 -7.92 -12.90
C PRO A 452 -10.37 -8.87 -13.41
N VAL A 453 -9.11 -8.42 -13.46
CA VAL A 453 -7.93 -9.25 -13.79
C VAL A 453 -7.88 -10.55 -12.98
N PHE A 454 -8.43 -10.54 -11.76
CA PHE A 454 -8.37 -11.67 -10.83
C PHE A 454 -9.70 -12.44 -10.71
N GLU A 455 -10.76 -12.07 -11.44
CA GLU A 455 -12.08 -12.73 -11.30
C GLU A 455 -12.02 -14.23 -11.58
N GLN A 456 -11.33 -14.63 -12.65
CA GLN A 456 -11.19 -16.04 -13.01
C GLN A 456 -10.41 -16.82 -11.94
N GLU A 457 -9.33 -16.22 -11.42
CA GLU A 457 -8.56 -16.80 -10.32
C GLU A 457 -9.41 -16.99 -9.06
N ILE A 458 -10.14 -15.95 -8.65
CA ILE A 458 -10.98 -15.98 -7.45
C ILE A 458 -12.06 -17.04 -7.59
N ARG A 459 -12.65 -17.20 -8.79
CA ARG A 459 -13.63 -18.25 -9.07
C ARG A 459 -13.02 -19.65 -8.97
N GLU A 460 -11.89 -19.89 -9.62
CA GLU A 460 -11.22 -21.19 -9.63
C GLU A 460 -10.65 -21.59 -8.26
N ARG A 461 -10.30 -20.60 -7.43
CA ARG A 461 -9.64 -20.76 -6.13
C ARG A 461 -10.44 -20.10 -5.01
N SER A 462 -11.74 -20.35 -4.96
CA SER A 462 -12.71 -19.66 -4.10
C SER A 462 -12.69 -20.07 -2.62
N SER A 463 -12.05 -21.19 -2.29
CA SER A 463 -11.88 -21.60 -0.89
C SER A 463 -10.57 -21.06 -0.33
N THR A 464 -10.64 -20.44 0.85
CA THR A 464 -9.48 -19.86 1.52
C THR A 464 -9.32 -20.45 2.90
N ARG A 465 -8.15 -21.01 3.16
CA ARG A 465 -7.72 -21.42 4.49
C ARG A 465 -6.88 -20.30 5.07
N LEU A 466 -7.36 -19.65 6.13
CA LEU A 466 -6.69 -18.60 6.88
C LEU A 466 -6.15 -19.18 8.18
N TRP A 467 -4.88 -18.94 8.50
CA TRP A 467 -4.36 -19.33 9.81
C TRP A 467 -3.31 -18.38 10.35
N PHE A 468 -3.24 -18.24 11.68
CA PHE A 468 -2.18 -17.50 12.35
C PHE A 468 -0.95 -18.39 12.57
N GLY A 469 0.24 -17.80 12.58
CA GLY A 469 1.47 -18.47 12.95
C GLY A 469 2.62 -17.49 13.11
N HIS A 470 3.85 -18.01 13.20
CA HIS A 470 5.03 -17.16 13.41
C HIS A 470 5.33 -16.27 12.22
N GLN A 471 5.66 -15.02 12.49
CA GLN A 471 6.29 -14.12 11.54
C GLN A 471 7.78 -14.42 11.50
N ASP A 472 8.30 -14.87 10.36
CA ASP A 472 9.72 -15.21 10.21
C ASP A 472 10.65 -14.05 10.59
N GLN A 473 10.24 -12.82 10.23
CA GLN A 473 10.94 -11.60 10.59
C GLN A 473 10.78 -11.21 12.07
N GLY A 474 9.82 -11.77 12.81
CA GLY A 474 9.51 -11.39 14.18
C GLY A 474 10.51 -11.87 15.23
N PHE A 475 11.45 -12.74 14.88
CA PHE A 475 12.49 -13.23 15.81
C PHE A 475 13.80 -13.58 15.08
N GLN A 476 14.89 -13.75 15.82
CA GLN A 476 16.19 -14.21 15.28
C GLN A 476 16.97 -15.01 16.31
N ILE A 477 17.65 -16.08 15.86
CA ILE A 477 18.55 -16.91 16.68
C ILE A 477 19.95 -16.29 16.68
N LEU A 478 20.57 -16.17 17.85
CA LEU A 478 21.93 -15.67 18.03
C LEU A 478 22.97 -16.79 17.87
N ALA A 479 24.06 -16.51 17.16
CA ALA A 479 25.16 -17.46 17.00
C ALA A 479 25.99 -17.60 18.29
N LYS A 480 26.16 -16.49 19.02
CA LYS A 480 26.91 -16.43 20.28
C LYS A 480 25.97 -16.61 21.46
N ASP A 481 26.37 -17.45 22.42
CA ASP A 481 25.68 -17.71 23.70
C ASP A 481 24.31 -18.41 23.64
N GLY A 482 23.82 -18.77 22.45
CA GLY A 482 22.58 -19.55 22.29
C GLY A 482 21.35 -18.84 22.86
N GLY A 483 20.75 -17.95 22.06
CA GLY A 483 19.53 -17.23 22.44
C GLY A 483 18.63 -16.86 21.27
N VAL A 484 17.43 -16.39 21.58
CA VAL A 484 16.42 -15.88 20.65
C VAL A 484 16.07 -14.44 21.03
N LEU A 485 16.11 -13.54 20.06
CA LEU A 485 15.62 -12.17 20.18
C LEU A 485 14.30 -12.03 19.43
N PHE A 486 13.39 -11.21 19.95
CA PHE A 486 12.08 -10.95 19.36
C PHE A 486 11.90 -9.46 19.06
N ALA A 487 11.23 -9.18 17.94
CA ALA A 487 10.59 -7.91 17.69
C ALA A 487 9.30 -7.79 18.51
N ARG A 488 8.65 -6.62 18.48
CA ARG A 488 7.33 -6.43 19.12
C ARG A 488 6.29 -7.45 18.59
N ASN A 489 6.25 -7.64 17.27
CA ASN A 489 5.33 -8.57 16.62
C ASN A 489 6.08 -9.83 16.17
N ALA A 490 5.54 -10.99 16.57
CA ALA A 490 5.98 -12.32 16.18
C ALA A 490 4.85 -13.14 15.53
N THR A 491 3.65 -12.57 15.41
CA THR A 491 2.49 -13.20 14.77
C THR A 491 2.28 -12.67 13.36
N ARG A 492 1.93 -13.55 12.43
CA ARG A 492 1.33 -13.20 11.14
C ARG A 492 0.17 -14.12 10.80
N VAL A 493 -0.66 -13.67 9.88
CA VAL A 493 -1.71 -14.43 9.22
C VAL A 493 -1.21 -14.95 7.87
N TYR A 494 -1.45 -16.22 7.63
CA TYR A 494 -1.19 -16.91 6.39
C TYR A 494 -2.51 -17.24 5.70
N ALA A 495 -2.45 -17.46 4.40
CA ALA A 495 -3.44 -18.30 3.77
C ALA A 495 -2.90 -19.09 2.59
N ALA A 496 -3.73 -20.06 2.23
CA ALA A 496 -3.68 -20.74 0.96
C ALA A 496 -5.09 -20.79 0.40
N SER A 497 -5.19 -20.74 -0.93
CA SER A 497 -6.46 -20.94 -1.62
C SER A 497 -6.46 -22.28 -2.34
N SER A 498 -7.63 -22.89 -2.48
CA SER A 498 -7.80 -24.18 -3.14
C SER A 498 -9.10 -24.21 -3.97
N SER A 499 -9.15 -25.11 -4.94
CA SER A 499 -10.41 -25.47 -5.59
C SER A 499 -11.23 -26.36 -4.65
N PRO A 500 -12.55 -26.11 -4.47
CA PRO A 500 -13.44 -27.03 -3.77
C PRO A 500 -13.44 -28.46 -4.35
N LEU A 501 -13.08 -28.61 -5.63
CA LEU A 501 -13.06 -29.89 -6.35
C LEU A 501 -11.76 -30.68 -6.15
N GLU A 502 -10.71 -30.02 -5.65
CA GLU A 502 -9.40 -30.61 -5.34
C GLU A 502 -8.99 -30.31 -3.88
N PRO A 503 -9.76 -30.78 -2.89
CA PRO A 503 -9.48 -30.50 -1.49
C PRO A 503 -8.08 -31.01 -1.09
N GLY A 504 -7.34 -30.19 -0.36
CA GLY A 504 -5.97 -30.48 0.07
C GLY A 504 -4.87 -30.08 -0.93
N ARG A 505 -5.22 -29.66 -2.14
CA ARG A 505 -4.28 -29.05 -3.08
C ARG A 505 -4.28 -27.52 -2.91
N GLU A 506 -3.59 -27.08 -1.88
CA GLU A 506 -3.41 -25.67 -1.54
C GLU A 506 -2.44 -24.98 -2.52
N THR A 507 -2.78 -23.75 -2.92
CA THR A 507 -1.97 -22.86 -3.77
C THR A 507 -1.78 -21.52 -3.07
N GLU A 508 -0.97 -20.63 -3.66
CA GLU A 508 -0.90 -19.23 -3.20
C GLU A 508 -2.32 -18.63 -3.09
N PRO A 509 -2.57 -17.79 -2.07
CA PRO A 509 -3.89 -17.21 -1.88
C PRO A 509 -4.33 -16.46 -3.14
N ASN A 510 -5.63 -16.52 -3.42
CA ASN A 510 -6.23 -15.73 -4.48
C ASN A 510 -6.06 -14.23 -4.19
N ALA A 511 -6.20 -13.37 -5.21
CA ALA A 511 -5.90 -11.95 -5.06
C ALA A 511 -6.71 -11.22 -3.97
N GLU A 512 -7.99 -11.57 -3.79
CA GLU A 512 -8.86 -11.01 -2.75
C GLU A 512 -8.39 -11.40 -1.35
N SER A 513 -8.09 -12.69 -1.16
CA SER A 513 -7.58 -13.23 0.09
C SER A 513 -6.20 -12.65 0.41
N GLU A 514 -5.31 -12.58 -0.58
CA GLU A 514 -4.00 -11.96 -0.42
C GLU A 514 -4.11 -10.49 -0.01
N GLN A 515 -5.04 -9.72 -0.59
CA GLN A 515 -5.24 -8.32 -0.24
C GLN A 515 -5.77 -8.17 1.20
N PHE A 516 -6.78 -8.96 1.59
CA PHE A 516 -7.32 -8.98 2.95
C PHE A 516 -6.25 -9.32 4.00
N LEU A 517 -5.49 -10.39 3.74
CA LEU A 517 -4.48 -10.90 4.66
C LEU A 517 -3.21 -10.07 4.68
N GLY A 518 -2.84 -9.54 3.51
CA GLY A 518 -1.77 -8.58 3.37
C GLY A 518 -2.02 -7.41 4.30
N TRP A 519 -3.22 -6.81 4.23
CA TRP A 519 -3.62 -5.72 5.13
C TRP A 519 -3.54 -6.14 6.61
N TRP A 520 -4.02 -7.32 6.98
CA TRP A 520 -3.94 -7.82 8.35
C TRP A 520 -2.51 -7.93 8.87
N ASN A 521 -1.60 -8.49 8.07
CA ASN A 521 -0.20 -8.62 8.43
C ASN A 521 0.48 -7.27 8.54
N ASP A 522 0.19 -6.40 7.59
CA ASP A 522 0.71 -5.05 7.51
C ASP A 522 0.22 -4.21 8.72
N HIS A 523 -0.92 -4.56 9.34
CA HIS A 523 -1.55 -3.77 10.41
C HIS A 523 -1.91 -4.55 11.68
N PHE A 524 -1.22 -5.67 11.93
CA PHE A 524 -1.51 -6.56 13.06
C PHE A 524 -1.50 -5.83 14.41
N GLU A 525 -0.56 -4.90 14.61
CA GLU A 525 -0.45 -4.17 15.88
C GLU A 525 -1.68 -3.28 16.16
N GLU A 526 -2.29 -2.70 15.12
CA GLU A 526 -3.50 -1.89 15.29
C GLU A 526 -4.71 -2.76 15.61
N VAL A 527 -4.80 -3.92 14.97
CA VAL A 527 -5.81 -4.92 15.29
C VAL A 527 -5.65 -5.40 16.74
N ALA A 528 -4.42 -5.67 17.17
CA ALA A 528 -4.12 -6.13 18.51
C ALA A 528 -4.39 -5.07 19.59
N ARG A 529 -4.11 -3.79 19.31
CA ARG A 529 -4.50 -2.69 20.21
C ARG A 529 -6.02 -2.53 20.34
N TYR A 530 -6.76 -2.84 19.28
CA TYR A 530 -8.23 -2.79 19.29
C TYR A 530 -8.84 -3.97 20.07
N GLU A 531 -8.35 -5.19 19.82
CA GLU A 531 -8.74 -6.43 20.46
C GLU A 531 -7.53 -7.13 21.10
N GLN A 532 -7.41 -7.00 22.42
CA GLN A 532 -6.22 -7.38 23.18
C GLN A 532 -5.95 -8.89 23.20
N GLU A 533 -6.93 -9.73 22.87
CA GLU A 533 -6.67 -11.17 22.73
C GLU A 533 -5.68 -11.48 21.58
N TYR A 534 -5.50 -10.60 20.59
CA TYR A 534 -4.43 -10.72 19.59
C TYR A 534 -3.04 -10.31 20.14
N GLU A 535 -2.97 -9.40 21.10
CA GLU A 535 -1.74 -9.14 21.84
C GLU A 535 -1.34 -10.38 22.66
N ARG A 536 -2.33 -11.01 23.31
CA ARG A 536 -2.13 -12.27 24.01
C ARG A 536 -1.70 -13.40 23.07
N LEU A 537 -2.31 -13.51 21.89
CA LEU A 537 -1.89 -14.43 20.84
C LEU A 537 -0.42 -14.21 20.46
N ASN A 538 0.03 -12.96 20.35
CA ASN A 538 1.43 -12.64 20.09
C ASN A 538 2.38 -13.13 21.18
N GLN A 539 2.02 -13.06 22.46
CA GLN A 539 2.84 -13.69 23.52
C GLN A 539 2.81 -15.21 23.46
N ILE A 540 1.65 -15.82 23.18
CA ILE A 540 1.54 -17.27 22.98
C ILE A 540 2.48 -17.71 21.85
N MET A 541 2.53 -16.95 20.76
CA MET A 541 3.47 -17.20 19.66
C MET A 541 4.93 -17.13 20.15
N LYS A 542 5.33 -16.05 20.82
CA LYS A 542 6.70 -15.90 21.34
C LYS A 542 7.10 -17.02 22.30
N TRP A 543 6.24 -17.38 23.25
CA TRP A 543 6.54 -18.46 24.20
C TRP A 543 6.55 -19.84 23.54
N SER A 544 5.67 -20.08 22.55
CA SER A 544 5.77 -21.31 21.75
C SER A 544 7.08 -21.37 20.96
N ALA A 545 7.56 -20.24 20.43
CA ALA A 545 8.86 -20.13 19.77
C ALA A 545 10.02 -20.43 20.74
N VAL A 546 9.96 -19.94 21.98
CA VAL A 546 10.94 -20.29 23.03
C VAL A 546 10.96 -21.80 23.30
N ILE A 547 9.79 -22.42 23.45
CA ILE A 547 9.68 -23.88 23.70
C ILE A 547 10.18 -24.67 22.49
N GLY A 548 9.79 -24.31 21.27
CA GLY A 548 10.25 -24.93 20.03
C GLY A 548 11.76 -24.85 19.86
N TRP A 549 12.36 -23.70 20.19
CA TRP A 549 13.81 -23.49 20.18
C TRP A 549 14.54 -24.36 21.20
N LEU A 550 14.05 -24.41 22.44
CA LEU A 550 14.61 -25.28 23.48
C LEU A 550 14.50 -26.75 23.08
N ASN A 551 13.37 -27.17 22.52
CA ASN A 551 13.16 -28.55 22.07
C ASN A 551 14.10 -28.93 20.91
N ALA A 552 14.37 -28.02 19.98
CA ALA A 552 15.35 -28.24 18.91
C ALA A 552 16.78 -28.42 19.46
N GLY A 553 17.12 -27.73 20.54
CA GLY A 553 18.40 -27.89 21.25
C GLY A 553 18.44 -29.02 22.29
N ALA A 554 17.38 -29.83 22.41
CA ALA A 554 17.20 -30.81 23.49
C ALA A 554 17.35 -30.21 24.91
N GLN A 555 16.93 -28.95 25.08
CA GLN A 555 16.98 -28.17 26.32
C GLN A 555 15.59 -27.94 26.95
N GLY A 556 14.55 -28.64 26.49
CA GLY A 556 13.16 -28.46 26.95
C GLY A 556 12.95 -28.68 28.46
N GLU A 557 13.76 -29.52 29.10
CA GLU A 557 13.68 -29.82 30.55
C GLU A 557 14.08 -28.64 31.45
N ARG A 558 14.67 -27.56 30.90
CA ARG A 558 14.88 -26.31 31.65
C ARG A 558 13.58 -25.68 32.13
N LEU A 559 12.49 -25.98 31.44
CA LEU A 559 11.13 -25.61 31.83
C LEU A 559 10.39 -26.77 32.52
N GLY A 560 11.10 -27.81 32.98
CA GLY A 560 10.52 -29.00 33.61
C GLY A 560 9.71 -28.71 34.87
N PHE A 561 9.97 -27.59 35.54
CA PHE A 561 9.15 -27.11 36.66
C PHE A 561 7.69 -26.80 36.28
N LEU A 562 7.38 -26.67 34.98
CA LEU A 562 6.02 -26.47 34.47
C LEU A 562 5.18 -27.76 34.45
N ALA A 563 5.79 -28.93 34.66
CA ALA A 563 5.06 -30.21 34.68
C ALA A 563 3.98 -30.27 35.76
N GLU A 564 4.27 -29.69 36.94
CA GLU A 564 3.39 -29.72 38.11
C GLU A 564 2.44 -28.51 38.19
N VAL A 565 2.52 -27.57 37.24
CA VAL A 565 1.63 -26.40 37.21
C VAL A 565 0.23 -26.86 36.78
N PRO A 566 -0.81 -26.66 37.61
CA PRO A 566 -2.16 -27.08 37.27
C PRO A 566 -2.72 -26.19 36.15
N VAL A 567 -3.09 -26.82 35.04
CA VAL A 567 -3.76 -26.16 33.91
C VAL A 567 -5.23 -26.57 33.93
N ASP A 568 -6.15 -25.60 33.96
CA ASP A 568 -7.57 -25.90 33.76
C ASP A 568 -7.81 -26.35 32.31
N ARG A 569 -8.51 -27.48 32.14
CA ARG A 569 -8.77 -28.14 30.84
C ARG A 569 -10.27 -28.37 30.62
N LYS A 570 -11.11 -27.69 31.42
CA LYS A 570 -12.57 -27.90 31.45
C LYS A 570 -13.33 -26.76 30.79
N GLN A 571 -12.65 -25.75 30.27
CA GLN A 571 -13.32 -24.62 29.63
C GLN A 571 -14.07 -25.08 28.38
N TRP A 572 -15.24 -24.50 28.16
CA TRP A 572 -16.05 -24.68 26.97
C TRP A 572 -16.28 -23.31 26.35
N PHE A 573 -15.99 -23.14 25.07
CA PHE A 573 -15.89 -21.80 24.48
C PHE A 573 -17.11 -20.89 24.71
N PRO A 574 -18.37 -21.33 24.50
CA PRO A 574 -19.55 -20.51 24.81
C PRO A 574 -19.60 -19.98 26.25
N ASP A 575 -19.18 -20.80 27.22
CA ASP A 575 -19.15 -20.41 28.63
C ASP A 575 -17.97 -19.49 28.92
N TRP A 576 -16.84 -19.74 28.26
CA TRP A 576 -15.64 -18.90 28.34
C TRP A 576 -15.92 -17.49 27.83
N VAL A 577 -16.45 -17.30 26.62
CA VAL A 577 -16.76 -15.95 26.10
C VAL A 577 -17.83 -15.24 26.93
N ALA A 578 -18.79 -15.97 27.51
CA ALA A 578 -19.80 -15.38 28.38
C ALA A 578 -19.20 -14.83 29.69
N ALA A 579 -18.08 -15.40 30.16
CA ALA A 579 -17.35 -14.93 31.32
C ALA A 579 -16.42 -13.74 31.03
N HIS A 580 -16.06 -13.50 29.77
CA HIS A 580 -15.10 -12.48 29.33
C HIS A 580 -15.82 -11.27 28.73
N ARG A 581 -16.38 -10.40 29.59
CA ARG A 581 -17.18 -9.23 29.17
C ARG A 581 -16.36 -8.10 28.54
N GLU A 582 -15.04 -8.17 28.65
CA GLU A 582 -14.09 -7.22 28.09
C GLU A 582 -13.83 -7.38 26.59
N LEU A 583 -14.20 -8.53 26.01
CA LEU A 583 -14.03 -8.84 24.59
C LEU A 583 -14.84 -7.87 23.72
N ARG A 584 -14.29 -7.44 22.57
CA ARG A 584 -14.94 -6.43 21.72
C ARG A 584 -16.13 -6.96 20.93
N PHE A 585 -16.12 -8.24 20.59
CA PHE A 585 -17.24 -8.89 19.93
C PHE A 585 -18.18 -9.50 20.97
N ASP A 586 -19.47 -9.21 20.86
CA ASP A 586 -20.50 -9.58 21.83
C ASP A 586 -21.65 -10.42 21.23
N LEU A 587 -21.63 -10.67 19.92
CA LEU A 587 -22.67 -11.41 19.18
C LEU A 587 -22.45 -12.94 19.18
N TRP A 588 -21.80 -13.48 20.21
CA TRP A 588 -21.42 -14.91 20.27
C TRP A 588 -22.62 -15.88 20.26
N LYS A 589 -23.76 -15.44 20.77
CA LYS A 589 -25.00 -16.25 20.79
C LYS A 589 -25.52 -16.52 19.38
N ASP A 590 -25.27 -15.60 18.45
CA ASP A 590 -25.79 -15.66 17.09
C ASP A 590 -24.95 -16.54 16.16
N VAL A 591 -23.73 -16.91 16.59
CA VAL A 591 -22.89 -17.89 15.88
C VAL A 591 -23.54 -19.28 15.85
N GLY A 592 -24.35 -19.62 16.87
CA GLY A 592 -25.14 -20.85 16.88
C GLY A 592 -24.33 -22.12 17.20
N PHE A 593 -23.44 -22.06 18.21
CA PHE A 593 -22.69 -23.23 18.66
C PHE A 593 -23.58 -24.43 18.96
N HIS A 594 -23.15 -25.60 18.51
CA HIS A 594 -23.83 -26.86 18.79
C HIS A 594 -23.58 -27.31 20.23
N ALA A 595 -24.55 -28.04 20.78
CA ALA A 595 -24.36 -28.73 22.05
C ALA A 595 -23.21 -29.76 21.96
N PRO A 596 -22.49 -30.02 23.07
CA PRO A 596 -21.46 -31.05 23.13
C PRO A 596 -21.97 -32.41 22.63
N GLN A 597 -21.10 -33.22 22.05
CA GLN A 597 -21.40 -34.57 21.52
C GLN A 597 -22.33 -34.63 20.30
N ARG A 598 -22.87 -33.50 19.84
CA ARG A 598 -23.58 -33.45 18.56
C ARG A 598 -22.66 -33.93 17.44
N MET A 599 -23.15 -34.81 16.58
CA MET A 599 -22.36 -35.44 15.49
C MET A 599 -21.11 -36.21 15.99
N GLY A 600 -21.12 -36.66 17.25
CA GLY A 600 -20.01 -37.39 17.86
C GLY A 600 -18.78 -36.52 18.21
N ARG A 601 -18.92 -35.19 18.18
CA ARG A 601 -17.82 -34.25 18.45
C ARG A 601 -17.67 -33.96 19.94
N LYS A 602 -16.45 -34.11 20.46
CA LYS A 602 -16.11 -33.80 21.87
C LYS A 602 -15.68 -32.34 22.08
N THR A 603 -15.42 -31.63 21.00
CA THR A 603 -14.95 -30.25 20.96
C THR A 603 -16.03 -29.35 20.35
N GLU A 604 -15.84 -28.04 20.43
CA GLU A 604 -16.78 -27.04 19.92
C GLU A 604 -17.07 -27.28 18.43
N SER A 605 -18.35 -27.25 18.06
CA SER A 605 -18.77 -27.24 16.67
C SER A 605 -19.87 -26.22 16.43
N MET A 606 -19.99 -25.75 15.20
CA MET A 606 -20.90 -24.68 14.79
C MET A 606 -21.25 -24.83 13.30
N PRO A 607 -22.25 -24.09 12.78
CA PRO A 607 -22.52 -24.01 11.35
C PRO A 607 -21.27 -23.61 10.55
N ILE A 608 -21.21 -24.01 9.27
CA ILE A 608 -20.11 -23.62 8.38
C ILE A 608 -20.08 -22.09 8.23
N LEU A 609 -18.89 -21.50 8.37
CA LEU A 609 -18.67 -20.10 8.05
C LEU A 609 -18.52 -19.92 6.54
N ALA A 610 -19.60 -19.47 5.89
CA ALA A 610 -19.67 -19.23 4.46
C ALA A 610 -20.10 -17.78 4.17
N TRP A 611 -19.60 -17.20 3.08
CA TRP A 611 -20.11 -15.94 2.54
C TRP A 611 -20.66 -16.13 1.13
N SER A 612 -21.58 -15.24 0.76
CA SER A 612 -21.97 -15.04 -0.64
C SER A 612 -21.21 -13.86 -1.22
N TYR A 613 -20.66 -14.02 -2.43
CA TYR A 613 -20.19 -12.86 -3.19
C TYR A 613 -21.37 -11.97 -3.59
N VAL A 614 -21.07 -10.71 -3.94
CA VAL A 614 -22.07 -9.70 -4.39
C VAL A 614 -22.96 -10.19 -5.55
N ASN A 615 -22.53 -11.23 -6.28
CA ASN A 615 -23.27 -11.82 -7.40
C ASN A 615 -24.07 -13.09 -7.05
N GLU A 616 -24.25 -13.44 -5.77
CA GLU A 616 -25.04 -14.56 -5.19
C GLU A 616 -24.69 -16.00 -5.65
N ARG A 617 -24.03 -16.18 -6.80
CA ARG A 617 -23.78 -17.48 -7.43
C ARG A 617 -22.52 -18.18 -6.93
N ASP A 618 -21.51 -17.41 -6.55
CA ASP A 618 -20.28 -17.95 -6.01
C ASP A 618 -20.32 -17.85 -4.48
N ARG A 619 -19.81 -18.88 -3.79
CA ARG A 619 -19.66 -18.88 -2.33
C ARG A 619 -18.27 -19.37 -1.97
N GLY A 620 -17.65 -18.72 -1.01
CA GLY A 620 -16.42 -19.18 -0.40
C GLY A 620 -16.68 -19.75 0.99
N THR A 621 -15.75 -20.58 1.46
CA THR A 621 -15.70 -21.03 2.86
C THR A 621 -14.39 -20.61 3.49
N LEU A 622 -14.44 -20.11 4.73
CA LEU A 622 -13.24 -19.75 5.49
C LEU A 622 -12.92 -20.87 6.46
N THR A 623 -11.72 -21.42 6.34
CA THR A 623 -11.22 -22.50 7.19
C THR A 623 -9.85 -22.14 7.75
N GLY A 624 -9.23 -23.02 8.54
CA GLY A 624 -7.89 -22.83 9.07
C GLY A 624 -7.90 -22.53 10.57
N GLY A 625 -6.84 -21.93 11.11
CA GLY A 625 -6.57 -22.03 12.53
C GLY A 625 -5.40 -21.23 13.06
N VAL A 626 -4.69 -21.80 14.02
CA VAL A 626 -3.47 -21.23 14.59
C VAL A 626 -2.39 -22.32 14.70
N SER A 627 -1.22 -22.07 14.13
CA SER A 627 -0.05 -22.95 14.22
C SER A 627 1.00 -22.34 15.16
N LEU A 628 1.29 -23.04 16.25
CA LEU A 628 2.37 -22.67 17.17
C LEU A 628 3.72 -23.19 16.68
N ALA A 629 4.82 -22.80 17.34
CA ALA A 629 6.15 -22.96 16.75
C ALA A 629 6.59 -24.43 16.77
N PRO A 630 6.77 -25.08 15.60
CA PRO A 630 7.28 -26.43 15.58
C PRO A 630 8.77 -26.44 15.89
N ARG A 631 9.26 -27.53 16.47
CA ARG A 631 10.70 -27.78 16.66
C ARG A 631 11.49 -27.62 15.36
N GLN A 632 10.93 -28.10 14.24
CA GLN A 632 11.55 -28.08 12.91
C GLN A 632 11.79 -26.66 12.38
N LEU A 633 11.06 -25.65 12.88
CA LEU A 633 11.30 -24.24 12.55
C LEU A 633 12.72 -23.83 12.95
N PHE A 634 13.18 -24.27 14.12
CA PHE A 634 14.50 -23.91 14.66
C PHE A 634 15.62 -24.82 14.17
N GLU A 635 15.34 -26.09 13.85
CA GLU A 635 16.33 -26.99 13.24
C GLU A 635 16.78 -26.50 11.86
N LYS A 636 15.87 -25.87 11.10
CA LYS A 636 16.13 -25.35 9.76
C LYS A 636 16.64 -23.90 9.76
N ARG A 637 16.51 -23.19 10.88
CA ARG A 637 16.84 -21.76 10.96
C ARG A 637 18.27 -21.58 11.41
N ALA A 638 19.12 -21.08 10.51
CA ALA A 638 20.48 -20.71 10.85
C ALA A 638 20.52 -19.54 11.84
N ALA A 639 21.52 -19.58 12.73
CA ALA A 639 21.85 -18.46 13.58
C ALA A 639 22.34 -17.25 12.76
N LEU A 640 22.15 -16.05 13.29
CA LEU A 640 22.57 -14.80 12.66
C LEU A 640 24.08 -14.83 12.41
N ASP A 641 24.48 -14.52 11.17
CA ASP A 641 25.89 -14.42 10.82
C ASP A 641 26.46 -13.05 11.19
N THR A 642 27.21 -13.01 12.29
CA THR A 642 27.89 -11.80 12.75
C THR A 642 29.06 -11.36 11.86
N ALA A 643 29.46 -12.17 10.88
CA ALA A 643 30.45 -11.76 9.88
C ALA A 643 29.84 -10.90 8.76
N LEU A 644 28.53 -10.96 8.55
CA LEU A 644 27.83 -10.09 7.60
C LEU A 644 27.86 -8.64 8.10
N ASP A 645 27.97 -7.66 7.19
CA ASP A 645 27.91 -6.25 7.56
C ASP A 645 26.60 -5.93 8.30
N ARG A 646 26.68 -5.06 9.31
CA ARG A 646 25.55 -4.67 10.16
C ARG A 646 24.39 -4.10 9.33
N THR A 647 24.65 -3.37 8.25
CA THR A 647 23.60 -2.79 7.39
C THR A 647 22.80 -3.85 6.64
N LEU A 648 23.41 -5.00 6.33
CA LEU A 648 22.81 -6.11 5.58
C LEU A 648 22.03 -7.09 6.45
N ARG A 649 22.29 -7.15 7.76
CA ARG A 649 21.63 -8.12 8.63
C ARG A 649 20.13 -7.83 8.76
N ARG A 650 19.31 -8.87 8.52
CA ARG A 650 17.86 -8.87 8.80
C ARG A 650 17.46 -10.21 9.37
N SER A 651 16.47 -10.25 10.25
CA SER A 651 15.89 -11.51 10.74
C SER A 651 15.25 -12.35 9.62
N GLY A 652 14.81 -11.72 8.53
CA GLY A 652 14.23 -12.41 7.38
C GLY A 652 15.22 -13.12 6.45
N LEU A 653 16.54 -12.99 6.68
CA LEU A 653 17.56 -13.64 5.86
C LEU A 653 17.76 -15.12 6.23
N ASP A 654 18.02 -15.93 5.22
CA ASP A 654 18.45 -17.31 5.36
C ASP A 654 19.99 -17.36 5.48
N TYR A 655 20.49 -17.22 6.72
CA TYR A 655 21.93 -17.23 7.02
C TYR A 655 22.62 -18.58 6.75
N ALA A 656 21.88 -19.64 6.39
CA ALA A 656 22.50 -20.90 5.95
C ALA A 656 23.10 -20.75 4.54
N HIS A 657 22.59 -19.84 3.73
CA HIS A 657 23.08 -19.57 2.38
C HIS A 657 24.19 -18.52 2.44
N ARG A 658 25.44 -18.98 2.27
CA ARG A 658 26.62 -18.11 2.23
C ARG A 658 27.03 -17.86 0.78
N GLY A 659 27.14 -16.59 0.39
CA GLY A 659 27.55 -16.19 -0.95
C GLY A 659 27.55 -14.68 -1.13
N GLU A 660 27.82 -14.23 -2.36
CA GLU A 660 27.69 -12.82 -2.76
C GLU A 660 26.21 -12.36 -2.87
N GLU A 661 25.29 -13.30 -2.82
CA GLU A 661 23.85 -13.09 -2.92
C GLU A 661 23.18 -13.36 -1.57
N LEU A 662 22.38 -12.41 -1.09
CA LEU A 662 21.56 -12.57 0.10
C LEU A 662 20.27 -13.26 -0.27
N THR A 663 19.89 -14.31 0.45
CA THR A 663 18.60 -15.02 0.24
C THR A 663 17.73 -14.87 1.47
N THR A 664 16.44 -14.61 1.30
CA THR A 664 15.47 -14.56 2.40
C THR A 664 14.87 -15.94 2.70
N LEU A 665 14.24 -16.08 3.86
CA LEU A 665 13.43 -17.25 4.20
C LEU A 665 12.24 -17.43 3.25
N SER A 666 11.75 -16.35 2.63
CA SER A 666 10.74 -16.38 1.57
C SER A 666 11.29 -16.72 0.17
N ARG A 667 12.59 -16.99 0.05
CA ARG A 667 13.32 -17.31 -1.19
C ARG A 667 13.40 -16.15 -2.21
N ALA A 668 13.27 -14.91 -1.75
CA ALA A 668 13.72 -13.76 -2.53
C ALA A 668 15.24 -13.64 -2.41
N SER A 669 15.90 -13.13 -3.46
CA SER A 669 17.35 -12.99 -3.49
C SER A 669 17.81 -11.60 -3.90
N TYR A 670 18.96 -11.17 -3.37
CA TYR A 670 19.52 -9.84 -3.58
C TYR A 670 21.00 -9.94 -3.93
N LYS A 671 21.39 -9.39 -5.07
CA LYS A 671 22.77 -9.34 -5.54
C LYS A 671 23.21 -7.90 -5.75
N PHE A 672 24.26 -7.50 -5.05
CA PHE A 672 24.85 -6.18 -5.20
C PHE A 672 25.86 -6.19 -6.34
N GLY A 673 25.63 -5.39 -7.38
CA GLY A 673 26.59 -5.21 -8.45
C GLY A 673 27.86 -4.52 -7.95
N SER A 674 29.03 -4.93 -8.44
CA SER A 674 30.25 -4.15 -8.33
C SER A 674 30.70 -3.71 -9.73
N THR A 675 30.95 -2.42 -9.91
CA THR A 675 31.71 -1.95 -11.07
C THR A 675 33.02 -1.36 -10.56
N ALA A 676 34.07 -1.37 -11.39
CA ALA A 676 35.41 -0.90 -10.98
C ALA A 676 35.46 0.58 -10.56
N GLN A 677 34.40 1.37 -10.83
CA GLN A 677 34.38 2.82 -10.64
C GLN A 677 33.15 3.35 -9.88
N ALA A 678 32.12 2.53 -9.65
CA ALA A 678 30.89 2.91 -8.95
C ALA A 678 30.18 1.68 -8.34
N PRO A 679 29.35 1.84 -7.29
CA PRO A 679 28.42 0.79 -6.91
C PRO A 679 27.59 0.38 -8.13
N GLY A 680 27.57 -0.93 -8.43
CA GLY A 680 26.72 -1.47 -9.47
C GLY A 680 25.27 -1.54 -8.98
N PRO A 681 24.32 -1.86 -9.88
CA PRO A 681 22.92 -1.95 -9.50
C PRO A 681 22.68 -3.08 -8.49
N LEU A 682 21.72 -2.88 -7.59
CA LEU A 682 21.12 -3.94 -6.78
C LEU A 682 20.11 -4.71 -7.64
N LEU A 683 20.30 -6.02 -7.78
CA LEU A 683 19.33 -6.92 -8.41
C LEU A 683 18.56 -7.69 -7.35
N ALA A 684 17.25 -7.45 -7.26
CA ALA A 684 16.33 -8.15 -6.39
C ALA A 684 15.47 -9.13 -7.20
N THR A 685 15.55 -10.42 -6.90
CA THR A 685 14.82 -11.48 -7.61
C THR A 685 13.78 -12.10 -6.69
N PRO A 686 12.47 -12.07 -7.04
CA PRO A 686 11.45 -12.76 -6.28
C PRO A 686 11.61 -14.28 -6.37
N ARG A 687 11.01 -15.03 -5.45
CA ARG A 687 10.91 -16.50 -5.54
C ARG A 687 10.42 -16.91 -6.92
N ALA A 688 10.99 -17.97 -7.49
CA ALA A 688 10.53 -18.54 -8.76
C ALA A 688 9.02 -18.85 -8.70
N GLY A 689 8.26 -18.34 -9.67
CA GLY A 689 6.81 -18.51 -9.75
C GLY A 689 5.97 -17.59 -8.86
N ALA A 690 6.58 -16.69 -8.07
CA ALA A 690 5.83 -15.71 -7.28
C ALA A 690 4.98 -14.81 -8.19
N ARG A 691 3.71 -14.60 -7.83
CA ARG A 691 2.85 -13.68 -8.57
C ARG A 691 3.11 -12.24 -8.16
N LEU A 692 3.33 -11.37 -9.14
CA LEU A 692 3.63 -9.97 -8.90
C LEU A 692 2.33 -9.15 -9.03
N ARG A 693 1.48 -9.23 -8.01
CA ARG A 693 0.13 -8.61 -8.00
C ARG A 693 0.16 -7.18 -7.48
N SER A 694 -0.73 -6.35 -7.99
CA SER A 694 -1.11 -5.04 -7.48
C SER A 694 -2.63 -4.93 -7.44
N ARG A 695 -3.18 -3.92 -6.76
CA ARG A 695 -4.64 -3.74 -6.65
C ARG A 695 -5.38 -3.72 -8.00
N GLY A 696 -4.74 -3.15 -9.03
CA GLY A 696 -5.32 -2.96 -10.36
C GLY A 696 -4.71 -3.83 -11.46
N GLY A 697 -3.86 -4.80 -11.14
CA GLY A 697 -3.22 -5.60 -12.17
C GLY A 697 -2.09 -6.50 -11.71
N GLU A 698 -1.62 -7.34 -12.61
CA GLU A 698 -0.52 -8.28 -12.43
C GLU A 698 0.62 -7.96 -13.39
N LEU A 699 1.86 -8.08 -12.90
CA LEU A 699 3.07 -7.94 -13.70
C LEU A 699 3.71 -9.31 -13.93
N ARG A 700 4.23 -9.56 -15.13
CA ARG A 700 4.98 -10.78 -15.43
C ARG A 700 6.19 -10.88 -14.50
N TRP A 701 6.42 -12.09 -13.98
CA TRP A 701 7.56 -12.42 -13.13
C TRP A 701 8.89 -11.95 -13.73
N GLY A 702 9.74 -11.35 -12.89
CA GLY A 702 11.08 -10.93 -13.28
C GLY A 702 11.82 -10.23 -12.13
N ALA A 703 13.14 -10.11 -12.30
CA ALA A 703 13.98 -9.37 -11.35
C ALA A 703 13.76 -7.86 -11.46
N THR A 704 13.93 -7.19 -10.32
CA THR A 704 13.92 -5.74 -10.17
C THR A 704 15.35 -5.26 -10.00
N GLU A 705 15.74 -4.27 -10.80
CA GLU A 705 17.05 -3.63 -10.73
C GLU A 705 16.88 -2.25 -10.09
N ARG A 706 17.76 -1.89 -9.15
CA ARG A 706 17.80 -0.57 -8.54
C ARG A 706 19.20 0.01 -8.65
N SER A 707 19.29 1.27 -9.06
CA SER A 707 20.55 2.03 -9.09
C SER A 707 20.44 3.26 -8.22
N VAL A 708 21.41 3.47 -7.33
CA VAL A 708 21.48 4.63 -6.45
C VAL A 708 22.64 5.53 -6.85
N THR A 709 22.36 6.82 -7.03
CA THR A 709 23.37 7.86 -7.25
C THR A 709 23.29 8.88 -6.14
N HIS A 710 24.43 9.15 -5.51
CA HIS A 710 24.54 10.14 -4.44
C HIS A 710 25.45 11.30 -4.92
N GLN A 711 24.90 12.51 -4.95
CA GLN A 711 25.60 13.76 -5.25
C GLN A 711 25.45 14.70 -4.04
N PRO A 712 26.34 15.70 -3.85
CA PRO A 712 26.19 16.67 -2.77
C PRO A 712 24.82 17.34 -2.77
N GLY A 713 24.00 17.04 -1.76
CA GLY A 713 22.64 17.58 -1.61
C GLY A 713 21.58 16.95 -2.53
N ARG A 714 21.89 15.87 -3.25
CA ARG A 714 20.92 15.15 -4.10
C ARG A 714 21.13 13.63 -4.03
N LEU A 715 20.08 12.89 -3.72
CA LEU A 715 20.01 11.43 -3.90
C LEU A 715 19.06 11.11 -5.06
N THR A 716 19.43 10.16 -5.90
CA THR A 716 18.55 9.61 -6.94
C THR A 716 18.53 8.09 -6.88
N MET A 717 17.33 7.50 -6.94
CA MET A 717 17.12 6.05 -6.99
C MET A 717 16.26 5.71 -8.20
N ASP A 718 16.87 5.08 -9.21
CA ASP A 718 16.16 4.57 -10.39
C ASP A 718 15.81 3.10 -10.18
N THR A 719 14.56 2.73 -10.44
CA THR A 719 14.09 1.34 -10.34
C THR A 719 13.63 0.86 -11.70
N ARG A 720 14.02 -0.36 -12.08
CA ARG A 720 13.63 -1.02 -13.32
C ARG A 720 13.10 -2.41 -13.06
N VAL A 721 12.16 -2.87 -13.88
CA VAL A 721 11.69 -4.26 -13.88
C VAL A 721 11.85 -4.83 -15.27
N ARG A 722 12.62 -5.92 -15.39
CA ARG A 722 12.95 -6.54 -16.69
C ARG A 722 13.53 -5.53 -17.70
N GLY A 723 14.34 -4.59 -17.22
CA GLY A 723 14.98 -3.55 -18.02
C GLY A 723 14.04 -2.43 -18.49
N ASN A 724 12.76 -2.39 -18.07
CA ASN A 724 11.86 -1.26 -18.28
C ASN A 724 11.89 -0.35 -17.06
N SER A 725 11.92 0.97 -17.26
CA SER A 725 11.96 1.91 -16.14
C SER A 725 10.62 1.91 -15.40
N LEU A 726 10.67 1.61 -14.10
CA LEU A 726 9.51 1.65 -13.23
C LEU A 726 9.25 3.07 -12.75
N GLY A 727 10.28 3.70 -12.19
CA GLY A 727 10.21 5.05 -11.69
C GLY A 727 11.52 5.51 -11.06
N GLU A 728 11.57 6.81 -10.80
CA GLU A 728 12.74 7.49 -10.27
C GLU A 728 12.34 8.28 -9.02
N LEU A 729 13.01 8.01 -7.89
CA LEU A 729 12.92 8.81 -6.68
C LEU A 729 14.08 9.80 -6.64
N THR A 730 13.78 11.06 -6.34
CA THR A 730 14.76 12.12 -6.13
C THR A 730 14.54 12.75 -4.77
N ILE A 731 15.64 12.97 -4.03
CA ILE A 731 15.65 13.69 -2.74
C ILE A 731 16.63 14.84 -2.88
N ASP A 732 16.12 16.06 -2.87
CA ASP A 732 16.88 17.30 -3.06
C ASP A 732 16.93 18.11 -1.77
N ARG A 733 18.13 18.48 -1.32
CA ARG A 733 18.32 19.42 -0.22
C ARG A 733 17.91 20.82 -0.65
N GLN A 734 17.12 21.48 0.20
CA GLN A 734 16.68 22.86 0.05
C GLN A 734 17.23 23.71 1.20
N ALA A 735 17.12 25.03 1.10
CA ALA A 735 17.61 25.94 2.14
C ALA A 735 16.91 25.73 3.51
N GLN A 736 15.62 25.34 3.51
CA GLN A 736 14.80 25.15 4.71
C GLN A 736 14.40 23.69 4.98
N GLY A 737 14.95 22.74 4.24
CA GLY A 737 14.62 21.32 4.38
C GLY A 737 14.87 20.54 3.11
N PHE A 738 13.87 19.81 2.62
CA PHE A 738 14.04 18.84 1.54
C PHE A 738 12.86 18.85 0.57
N ARG A 739 13.10 18.47 -0.67
CA ARG A 739 12.06 18.11 -1.64
C ARG A 739 12.27 16.66 -2.05
N ILE A 740 11.21 15.88 -1.95
CA ILE A 740 11.19 14.50 -2.43
C ILE A 740 10.23 14.42 -3.60
N ALA A 741 10.65 13.82 -4.71
CA ALA A 741 9.78 13.59 -5.85
C ALA A 741 9.92 12.17 -6.39
N TRP A 742 8.78 11.52 -6.61
CA TRP A 742 8.70 10.29 -7.40
C TRP A 742 8.17 10.62 -8.78
N ARG A 743 8.85 10.13 -9.81
CA ARG A 743 8.40 10.23 -11.20
C ARG A 743 8.08 8.85 -11.73
N ALA A 744 6.80 8.61 -12.06
CA ALA A 744 6.39 7.39 -12.72
C ALA A 744 7.03 7.32 -14.12
N ARG A 745 7.47 6.13 -14.52
CA ARG A 745 8.11 5.91 -15.83
C ARG A 745 7.35 4.84 -16.62
N GLU A 746 8.02 4.14 -17.52
CA GLU A 746 7.43 3.26 -18.54
C GLU A 746 6.45 2.22 -17.96
N VAL A 747 6.80 1.56 -16.85
CA VAL A 747 5.96 0.50 -16.28
C VAL A 747 4.75 1.10 -15.55
N ASP A 748 4.99 2.00 -14.60
CA ASP A 748 3.94 2.54 -13.74
C ASP A 748 2.96 3.44 -14.53
N ALA A 749 3.47 4.32 -15.39
CA ALA A 749 2.63 5.16 -16.23
C ALA A 749 1.89 4.35 -17.31
N GLY A 750 2.51 3.29 -17.84
CA GLY A 750 1.84 2.36 -18.75
C GLY A 750 0.64 1.66 -18.10
N GLN A 751 0.82 1.15 -16.88
CA GLN A 751 -0.28 0.55 -16.12
C GLN A 751 -1.36 1.58 -15.76
N ALA A 752 -0.98 2.81 -15.38
CA ALA A 752 -1.95 3.87 -15.11
C ALA A 752 -2.80 4.20 -16.34
N LEU A 753 -2.18 4.33 -17.52
CA LEU A 753 -2.89 4.51 -18.78
C LEU A 753 -3.82 3.34 -19.09
N ALA A 754 -3.36 2.10 -18.88
CA ALA A 754 -4.17 0.91 -19.11
C ALA A 754 -5.38 0.82 -18.16
N ARG A 755 -5.24 1.23 -16.88
CA ARG A 755 -6.39 1.35 -15.97
C ARG A 755 -7.41 2.35 -16.49
N ARG A 756 -6.98 3.55 -16.91
CA ARG A 756 -7.87 4.55 -17.51
C ARG A 756 -8.56 4.01 -18.76
N ALA A 757 -7.80 3.36 -19.63
CA ALA A 757 -8.31 2.73 -20.85
C ALA A 757 -9.36 1.64 -20.55
N SER A 758 -9.17 0.86 -19.47
CA SER A 758 -10.10 -0.19 -19.05
C SER A 758 -11.49 0.36 -18.68
N ARG A 759 -11.55 1.50 -17.98
CA ARG A 759 -12.80 2.18 -17.59
C ARG A 759 -13.59 2.77 -18.76
N ALA A 760 -12.91 3.01 -19.86
CA ALA A 760 -13.26 4.05 -20.82
C ALA A 760 -14.32 3.81 -21.92
N ALA A 761 -15.29 2.88 -21.92
CA ALA A 761 -16.20 2.63 -23.07
C ALA A 761 -15.55 2.34 -24.45
N ASP A 762 -14.83 3.30 -25.05
CA ASP A 762 -13.95 3.15 -26.21
C ASP A 762 -12.49 3.43 -25.81
N THR A 763 -11.66 2.40 -25.90
CA THR A 763 -10.23 2.41 -25.55
C THR A 763 -9.47 3.45 -26.38
N LEU A 764 -9.72 3.52 -27.68
CA LEU A 764 -8.99 4.40 -28.59
C LEU A 764 -9.35 5.87 -28.37
N VAL A 765 -10.62 6.16 -28.07
CA VAL A 765 -11.06 7.52 -27.71
C VAL A 765 -10.36 7.98 -26.43
N ALA A 766 -10.29 7.13 -25.41
CA ALA A 766 -9.61 7.49 -24.16
C ALA A 766 -8.11 7.69 -24.35
N LEU A 767 -7.44 6.80 -25.10
CA LEU A 767 -6.02 6.96 -25.43
C LEU A 767 -5.73 8.25 -26.22
N ARG A 768 -6.66 8.68 -27.07
CA ARG A 768 -6.52 9.95 -27.81
C ARG A 768 -6.69 11.18 -26.93
N ALA A 769 -7.56 11.09 -25.93
CA ALA A 769 -7.83 12.17 -24.99
C ALA A 769 -6.79 12.26 -23.87
N ASP A 770 -6.02 11.19 -23.63
CA ASP A 770 -5.07 11.14 -22.55
C ASP A 770 -3.86 12.06 -22.81
N PRO A 771 -3.58 13.02 -21.91
CA PRO A 771 -2.53 14.00 -22.11
C PRO A 771 -1.12 13.41 -22.06
N GLU A 772 -0.93 12.22 -21.51
CA GLU A 772 0.37 11.54 -21.43
C GLU A 772 0.69 10.73 -22.69
N VAL A 773 -0.27 10.56 -23.60
CA VAL A 773 -0.04 9.87 -24.86
C VAL A 773 0.61 10.82 -25.87
N GLN A 774 1.78 10.43 -26.37
CA GLN A 774 2.52 11.17 -27.40
C GLN A 774 2.15 10.71 -28.80
N ALA A 775 2.00 9.40 -29.00
CA ALA A 775 1.65 8.83 -30.29
C ALA A 775 0.90 7.51 -30.14
N LEU A 776 0.07 7.22 -31.13
CA LEU A 776 -0.70 5.99 -31.25
C LEU A 776 -0.46 5.36 -32.62
N LEU A 777 -0.22 4.05 -32.66
CA LEU A 777 -0.16 3.26 -33.89
C LEU A 777 -1.24 2.17 -33.84
N LEU A 778 -2.19 2.21 -34.77
CA LEU A 778 -3.22 1.19 -34.91
C LEU A 778 -2.67 -0.04 -35.64
N LEU A 779 -2.82 -1.22 -35.04
CA LEU A 779 -2.38 -2.52 -35.59
C LEU A 779 -3.58 -3.30 -36.16
N GLN A 780 -3.31 -4.35 -36.96
CA GLN A 780 -4.33 -5.03 -37.78
C GLN A 780 -5.41 -5.79 -37.00
N ASP A 781 -5.22 -6.05 -35.70
CA ASP A 781 -6.15 -6.84 -34.86
C ASP A 781 -6.86 -6.02 -33.78
N GLY A 782 -6.99 -4.70 -33.98
CA GLY A 782 -7.57 -3.79 -32.98
C GLY A 782 -6.64 -3.48 -31.79
N GLN A 783 -5.42 -4.03 -31.79
CA GLN A 783 -4.37 -3.66 -30.86
C GLN A 783 -3.86 -2.24 -31.17
N VAL A 784 -3.39 -1.55 -30.13
CA VAL A 784 -2.86 -0.19 -30.26
C VAL A 784 -1.48 -0.13 -29.65
N ALA A 785 -0.47 0.24 -30.42
CA ALA A 785 0.83 0.58 -29.86
C ALA A 785 0.83 2.05 -29.42
N VAL A 786 1.32 2.29 -28.22
CA VAL A 786 1.29 3.58 -27.54
C VAL A 786 2.71 3.99 -27.21
N ARG A 787 3.05 5.25 -27.52
CA ARG A 787 4.23 5.91 -26.99
C ARG A 787 3.79 7.02 -26.05
N MET A 788 4.22 6.96 -24.79
CA MET A 788 3.95 8.01 -23.81
C MET A 788 4.92 9.18 -23.96
N ARG A 789 4.48 10.37 -23.55
CA ARG A 789 5.27 11.59 -23.60
C ARG A 789 6.46 11.48 -22.66
N GLY A 790 7.64 11.84 -23.16
CA GLY A 790 8.88 11.77 -22.38
C GLY A 790 9.42 10.35 -22.19
N GLN A 791 8.77 9.33 -22.76
CA GLN A 791 9.25 7.94 -22.74
C GLN A 791 9.83 7.55 -24.10
N GLN A 792 10.84 6.69 -24.07
CA GLN A 792 11.51 6.24 -25.29
C GLN A 792 10.82 5.02 -25.89
N ARG A 793 10.35 4.10 -25.05
CA ARG A 793 9.75 2.85 -25.51
C ARG A 793 8.28 2.99 -25.89
N TRP A 794 7.91 2.12 -26.83
CA TRP A 794 6.52 1.81 -27.13
C TRP A 794 6.05 0.64 -26.27
N PHE A 795 4.75 0.57 -26.03
CA PHE A 795 4.10 -0.66 -25.57
C PHE A 795 2.85 -0.93 -26.39
N LYS A 796 2.50 -2.18 -26.58
CA LYS A 796 1.20 -2.57 -27.15
C LYS A 796 0.16 -2.64 -26.04
N LEU A 797 -1.05 -2.21 -26.37
CA LEU A 797 -2.23 -2.34 -25.55
C LEU A 797 -3.28 -3.14 -26.32
N SER A 798 -3.81 -4.19 -25.71
CA SER A 798 -4.90 -4.99 -26.28
C SER A 798 -5.91 -5.38 -25.19
N GLU A 799 -7.14 -5.66 -25.57
CA GLU A 799 -8.15 -6.18 -24.64
C GLU A 799 -8.03 -7.70 -24.49
N GLU A 800 -8.25 -8.21 -23.28
CA GLU A 800 -8.33 -9.65 -23.03
C GLU A 800 -9.63 -10.20 -23.63
N THR A 801 -9.51 -11.14 -24.58
CA THR A 801 -10.66 -11.74 -25.26
C THR A 801 -11.18 -13.01 -24.58
N ALA A 802 -10.37 -13.62 -23.72
CA ALA A 802 -10.72 -14.81 -22.96
C ALA A 802 -10.15 -14.68 -21.54
N ALA A 803 -11.01 -14.79 -20.52
CA ALA A 803 -10.59 -14.66 -19.13
C ALA A 803 -9.62 -15.79 -18.74
N SER A 804 -8.49 -15.42 -18.14
CA SER A 804 -7.49 -16.35 -17.63
C SER A 804 -7.17 -16.10 -16.15
N ALA A 805 -6.95 -17.18 -15.38
CA ALA A 805 -6.38 -17.07 -14.04
C ALA A 805 -4.87 -16.75 -14.08
N ASP A 806 -4.19 -17.17 -15.15
CA ASP A 806 -2.74 -17.04 -15.33
C ASP A 806 -2.38 -15.95 -16.35
N MET A 807 -1.19 -15.37 -16.22
CA MET A 807 -0.62 -14.40 -17.17
C MET A 807 -0.39 -15.05 -18.55
N PRO A 808 -1.02 -14.59 -19.64
CA PRO A 808 -0.79 -15.13 -20.97
C PRO A 808 0.67 -14.98 -21.44
N GLN A 809 1.11 -15.88 -22.32
CA GLN A 809 2.40 -15.75 -23.00
C GLN A 809 2.41 -14.47 -23.86
N GLY A 810 3.57 -13.83 -24.01
CA GLY A 810 3.68 -12.52 -24.70
C GLY A 810 3.29 -11.31 -23.85
N VAL A 811 2.26 -11.40 -22.99
CA VAL A 811 1.78 -10.30 -22.13
C VAL A 811 2.68 -10.00 -20.92
N ASP A 812 3.18 -8.78 -20.81
CA ASP A 812 4.03 -8.37 -19.70
C ASP A 812 3.26 -7.84 -18.49
N ALA A 813 2.06 -7.29 -18.68
CA ALA A 813 1.16 -6.94 -17.58
C ALA A 813 -0.31 -7.09 -17.98
N ARG A 814 -1.15 -7.43 -17.00
CA ARG A 814 -2.62 -7.42 -17.11
C ARG A 814 -3.17 -6.39 -16.17
N VAL A 815 -4.01 -5.49 -16.65
CA VAL A 815 -4.42 -4.31 -15.90
C VAL A 815 -5.89 -4.02 -16.13
N ALA A 816 -6.62 -3.82 -15.04
CA ALA A 816 -7.97 -3.30 -15.06
C ALA A 816 -8.23 -2.51 -13.79
N ASP A 817 -8.95 -1.40 -13.91
CA ASP A 817 -9.39 -0.69 -12.73
C ASP A 817 -10.50 -1.44 -11.99
N ALA A 818 -10.64 -1.16 -10.69
CA ALA A 818 -11.72 -1.69 -9.88
C ALA A 818 -13.08 -1.30 -10.49
N GLY A 819 -13.93 -2.29 -10.79
CA GLY A 819 -15.24 -2.08 -11.41
C GLY A 819 -15.25 -1.92 -12.94
N SER A 820 -14.09 -2.00 -13.61
CA SER A 820 -14.03 -2.17 -15.06
C SER A 820 -14.68 -3.50 -15.48
N ARG A 821 -15.12 -3.63 -16.73
CA ARG A 821 -15.47 -4.93 -17.34
C ARG A 821 -14.42 -5.43 -18.33
N ARG A 822 -13.41 -4.60 -18.61
CA ARG A 822 -12.40 -4.85 -19.62
C ARG A 822 -11.05 -5.00 -18.94
N ILE A 823 -10.30 -5.99 -19.37
CA ILE A 823 -8.93 -6.21 -18.93
C ILE A 823 -8.01 -5.84 -20.08
N MET A 824 -7.01 -5.03 -19.79
CA MET A 824 -6.03 -4.58 -20.76
C MET A 824 -4.73 -5.36 -20.57
N HIS A 825 -4.21 -5.91 -21.67
CA HIS A 825 -2.87 -6.48 -21.75
C HIS A 825 -1.88 -5.40 -22.19
N LEU A 826 -0.71 -5.38 -21.54
CA LEU A 826 0.42 -4.56 -21.92
C LEU A 826 1.59 -5.45 -22.33
N GLU A 827 2.28 -5.06 -23.40
CA GLU A 827 3.53 -5.67 -23.88
C GLU A 827 4.53 -4.54 -24.16
N TRP A 828 5.62 -4.46 -23.38
CA TRP A 828 6.65 -3.44 -23.61
C TRP A 828 7.54 -3.87 -24.77
N ILE A 829 7.73 -2.97 -25.73
CA ILE A 829 8.41 -3.30 -26.98
C ILE A 829 9.87 -2.89 -26.87
N ALA A 830 10.74 -3.90 -26.80
CA ALA A 830 12.17 -3.69 -26.71
C ALA A 830 12.75 -3.05 -27.98
N ASP A 831 12.27 -3.48 -29.16
CA ASP A 831 12.67 -2.98 -30.47
C ASP A 831 11.44 -2.47 -31.25
N PRO A 832 11.26 -1.15 -31.44
CA PRO A 832 10.14 -0.58 -32.19
C PRO A 832 9.98 -1.12 -33.61
N ARG A 833 11.03 -1.65 -34.23
CA ARG A 833 10.95 -2.27 -35.57
C ARG A 833 10.05 -3.50 -35.59
N THR A 834 9.84 -4.15 -34.45
CA THR A 834 8.89 -5.27 -34.34
C THR A 834 7.42 -4.85 -34.53
N LEU A 835 7.08 -3.57 -34.33
CA LEU A 835 5.73 -3.06 -34.58
C LEU A 835 5.33 -3.05 -36.05
N VAL A 836 6.34 -3.10 -36.92
CA VAL A 836 6.20 -2.92 -38.37
C VAL A 836 6.64 -4.16 -39.13
N GLN A 837 6.99 -5.24 -38.43
CA GLN A 837 7.20 -6.55 -39.01
C GLN A 837 5.88 -7.09 -39.58
N GLY A 838 5.87 -7.42 -40.86
CA GLY A 838 4.66 -7.87 -41.58
C GLY A 838 3.87 -6.75 -42.25
N VAL A 839 4.28 -5.48 -42.10
CA VAL A 839 3.77 -4.39 -42.94
C VAL A 839 4.35 -4.57 -44.35
N ALA A 840 3.49 -4.66 -45.36
CA ALA A 840 3.91 -4.78 -46.75
C ALA A 840 4.75 -3.56 -47.16
N ASP A 841 5.79 -3.77 -47.98
CA ASP A 841 6.70 -2.69 -48.41
C ASP A 841 5.98 -1.55 -49.13
N ASP A 842 4.86 -1.85 -49.79
CA ASP A 842 4.02 -0.90 -50.50
C ASP A 842 2.92 -0.26 -49.64
N ALA A 843 2.75 -0.70 -48.38
CA ALA A 843 1.75 -0.15 -47.47
C ALA A 843 1.94 1.36 -47.26
N LEU A 844 0.82 2.06 -47.09
CA LEU A 844 0.82 3.48 -46.81
C LEU A 844 0.69 3.72 -45.30
N LEU A 845 1.61 4.47 -44.71
CA LEU A 845 1.51 4.99 -43.36
C LEU A 845 0.73 6.31 -43.39
N VAL A 846 -0.47 6.31 -42.81
CA VAL A 846 -1.28 7.51 -42.60
C VAL A 846 -0.89 8.16 -41.28
N VAL A 847 -0.35 9.37 -41.36
CA VAL A 847 -0.03 10.23 -40.22
C VAL A 847 -1.15 11.25 -40.06
N GLU A 848 -2.03 11.04 -39.10
CA GLU A 848 -3.09 12.02 -38.78
C GLU A 848 -2.55 13.02 -37.76
N ARG A 849 -2.70 14.31 -38.08
CA ARG A 849 -2.21 15.41 -37.26
C ARG A 849 -2.93 15.41 -35.91
N GLY A 850 -2.15 15.41 -34.85
CA GLY A 850 -2.60 15.86 -33.54
C GLY A 850 -2.32 17.35 -33.41
N GLY A 851 -3.17 18.11 -32.70
CA GLY A 851 -2.75 19.43 -32.22
C GLY A 851 -1.50 19.31 -31.33
N PRO A 852 -0.88 20.42 -30.88
CA PRO A 852 0.37 20.39 -30.09
C PRO A 852 0.34 19.51 -28.83
N ARG A 853 -0.86 19.11 -28.38
CA ARG A 853 -1.07 18.20 -27.23
C ARG A 853 -1.87 16.95 -27.55
N SER A 854 -2.43 16.84 -28.74
CA SER A 854 -3.08 15.60 -29.15
C SER A 854 -2.01 14.64 -29.67
N PRO A 855 -2.16 13.33 -29.42
CA PRO A 855 -1.19 12.37 -29.91
C PRO A 855 -1.15 12.34 -31.44
N VAL A 856 0.04 12.17 -32.00
CA VAL A 856 0.20 11.88 -33.42
C VAL A 856 -0.37 10.49 -33.68
N ARG A 857 -1.30 10.37 -34.62
CA ARG A 857 -1.90 9.08 -34.96
C ARG A 857 -1.24 8.51 -36.19
N LEU A 858 -0.88 7.25 -36.10
CA LEU A 858 -0.26 6.47 -37.16
C LEU A 858 -1.18 5.28 -37.45
N ARG A 859 -1.48 5.00 -38.72
CA ARG A 859 -2.08 3.73 -39.14
C ARG A 859 -1.53 3.27 -40.47
N PHE A 860 -1.34 1.97 -40.63
CA PHE A 860 -1.03 1.38 -41.91
C PHE A 860 -2.31 1.11 -42.68
N VAL A 861 -2.34 1.43 -43.97
CA VAL A 861 -3.42 1.07 -44.89
C VAL A 861 -2.85 0.35 -46.12
N PRO A 862 -3.54 -0.67 -46.65
CA PRO A 862 -3.15 -1.32 -47.90
C PRO A 862 -3.13 -0.33 -49.05
N THR A 863 -2.21 -0.53 -50.01
CA THR A 863 -2.05 0.31 -51.20
C THR A 863 -3.31 0.35 -52.08
N GLY A 864 -4.17 -0.66 -51.98
CA GLY A 864 -5.43 -0.80 -52.70
C GLY A 864 -6.61 -0.01 -52.12
N ASP A 865 -6.50 0.54 -50.91
CA ASP A 865 -7.53 1.45 -50.38
C ASP A 865 -7.48 2.76 -51.19
N ALA A 866 -8.51 2.97 -52.01
CA ALA A 866 -8.58 4.09 -52.96
C ALA A 866 -8.18 5.40 -52.29
N ALA A 867 -7.08 5.99 -52.78
CA ALA A 867 -6.52 7.21 -52.24
C ALA A 867 -7.60 8.29 -52.21
N ALA A 868 -8.08 8.66 -51.01
CA ALA A 868 -8.93 9.84 -50.88
C ALA A 868 -8.19 11.02 -51.55
N PRO A 869 -8.87 11.82 -52.38
CA PRO A 869 -8.25 12.88 -53.16
C PRO A 869 -7.40 13.78 -52.25
N GLY A 870 -6.13 13.94 -52.61
CA GLY A 870 -5.14 14.65 -51.83
C GLY A 870 -4.02 15.19 -52.70
N ALA A 871 -3.36 16.24 -52.25
CA ALA A 871 -2.24 16.84 -52.97
C ALA A 871 -0.97 16.02 -52.73
N ALA A 872 -0.23 15.72 -53.79
CA ALA A 872 1.13 15.22 -53.66
C ALA A 872 1.99 16.32 -53.01
N VAL A 873 2.68 15.98 -51.94
CA VAL A 873 3.60 16.86 -51.22
C VAL A 873 4.92 16.14 -51.01
N THR A 874 6.01 16.90 -50.99
CA THR A 874 7.33 16.39 -50.59
C THR A 874 7.63 16.93 -49.20
N ILE A 875 7.95 16.05 -48.26
CA ILE A 875 8.25 16.43 -46.88
C ILE A 875 9.77 16.39 -46.72
N GLU A 876 10.35 17.56 -46.49
CA GLU A 876 11.76 17.73 -46.15
C GLU A 876 11.91 17.75 -44.62
N HIS A 877 12.62 16.78 -44.05
CA HIS A 877 12.91 16.75 -42.63
C HIS A 877 14.33 16.23 -42.36
N ALA A 878 15.16 17.05 -41.69
CA ALA A 878 16.54 16.70 -41.34
C ALA A 878 17.40 16.22 -42.54
N GLY A 879 17.22 16.84 -43.72
CA GLY A 879 17.94 16.47 -44.95
C GLY A 879 17.40 15.25 -45.68
N VAL A 880 16.26 14.70 -45.23
CA VAL A 880 15.56 13.59 -45.87
C VAL A 880 14.31 14.12 -46.60
N SER A 881 14.17 13.74 -47.86
CA SER A 881 13.02 14.07 -48.72
C SER A 881 12.12 12.85 -48.90
N ILE A 882 10.85 12.95 -48.48
CA ILE A 882 9.88 11.84 -48.59
C ILE A 882 8.65 12.29 -49.37
N ALA A 883 8.32 11.54 -50.42
CA ALA A 883 7.07 11.72 -51.16
C ALA A 883 5.86 11.30 -50.31
N ALA A 884 4.86 12.17 -50.23
CA ALA A 884 3.66 11.94 -49.45
C ALA A 884 2.41 12.47 -50.17
N THR A 885 1.24 12.01 -49.74
CA THR A 885 -0.06 12.55 -50.20
C THR A 885 -0.80 13.13 -49.01
N ARG A 886 -1.05 14.43 -49.03
CA ARG A 886 -1.77 15.15 -47.96
C ARG A 886 -3.26 15.19 -48.27
N SER A 887 -4.11 14.86 -47.29
CA SER A 887 -5.56 14.94 -47.46
C SER A 887 -6.03 16.37 -47.73
N ALA A 888 -7.17 16.53 -48.42
CA ALA A 888 -7.72 17.85 -48.79
C ALA A 888 -7.99 18.76 -47.57
N ASP A 889 -8.39 18.19 -46.43
CA ASP A 889 -8.59 18.88 -45.15
C ASP A 889 -7.26 19.14 -44.39
N GLN A 890 -6.13 18.69 -44.96
CA GLN A 890 -4.81 18.69 -44.37
C GLN A 890 -4.70 17.98 -43.00
N ALA A 891 -5.71 17.21 -42.60
CA ALA A 891 -5.73 16.53 -41.31
C ALA A 891 -4.85 15.28 -41.29
N SER A 892 -4.50 14.73 -42.46
CA SER A 892 -3.68 13.53 -42.57
C SER A 892 -2.68 13.59 -43.73
N THR A 893 -1.56 12.89 -43.56
CA THR A 893 -0.51 12.75 -44.58
C THR A 893 -0.18 11.29 -44.76
N ARG A 894 -0.23 10.78 -46.00
CA ARG A 894 0.05 9.38 -46.34
C ARG A 894 1.46 9.26 -46.90
N LEU A 895 2.27 8.37 -46.34
CA LEU A 895 3.66 8.11 -46.72
C LEU A 895 3.79 6.66 -47.17
N ARG A 896 4.60 6.35 -48.19
CA ARG A 896 4.95 4.94 -48.44
C ARG A 896 5.89 4.44 -47.35
N TRP A 897 5.58 3.29 -46.78
CA TRP A 897 6.38 2.71 -45.72
C TRP A 897 7.81 2.40 -46.17
N SER A 898 8.00 1.80 -47.34
CA SER A 898 9.33 1.51 -47.89
C SER A 898 10.21 2.75 -48.08
N ASP A 899 9.63 3.89 -48.46
CA ASP A 899 10.39 5.14 -48.61
C ASP A 899 10.84 5.67 -47.25
N LEU A 900 9.99 5.58 -46.24
CA LEU A 900 10.31 5.96 -44.87
C LEU A 900 11.39 5.04 -44.26
N ALA A 901 11.24 3.72 -44.45
CA ALA A 901 12.16 2.70 -43.92
C ALA A 901 13.55 2.78 -44.55
N LYS A 902 13.66 3.10 -45.85
CA LYS A 902 14.95 3.31 -46.52
C LYS A 902 15.72 4.50 -45.97
N GLN A 903 15.02 5.57 -45.63
CA GLN A 903 15.64 6.83 -45.22
C GLN A 903 16.05 6.86 -43.74
N MET A 904 15.33 6.12 -42.88
CA MET A 904 15.72 5.92 -41.48
C MET A 904 15.55 4.45 -41.10
N PRO A 905 16.55 3.59 -41.38
CA PRO A 905 16.46 2.16 -41.10
C PRO A 905 16.39 1.83 -39.60
N ASP A 906 16.86 2.73 -38.73
CA ASP A 906 16.95 2.48 -37.28
C ASP A 906 15.64 2.80 -36.53
N ASP A 907 14.92 3.88 -36.88
CA ASP A 907 13.64 4.25 -36.27
C ASP A 907 12.73 5.05 -37.23
N PRO A 908 12.13 4.38 -38.23
CA PRO A 908 11.24 5.03 -39.19
C PRO A 908 9.97 5.62 -38.53
N LEU A 909 9.52 5.06 -37.39
CA LEU A 909 8.36 5.58 -36.66
C LEU A 909 8.66 6.93 -35.98
N ALA A 910 9.88 7.14 -35.46
CA ALA A 910 10.26 8.45 -34.94
C ALA A 910 10.28 9.53 -36.03
N LEU A 911 10.63 9.20 -37.28
CA LEU A 911 10.52 10.13 -38.39
C LEU A 911 9.06 10.47 -38.71
N ALA A 912 8.18 9.48 -38.83
CA ALA A 912 6.74 9.72 -39.02
C ALA A 912 6.12 10.58 -37.91
N GLN A 913 6.53 10.37 -36.66
CA GLN A 913 6.10 11.20 -35.52
C GLN A 913 6.57 12.65 -35.64
N ARG A 914 7.84 12.86 -36.03
CA ARG A 914 8.39 14.20 -36.25
C ARG A 914 7.69 14.90 -37.42
N ILE A 915 7.42 14.19 -38.51
CA ILE A 915 6.63 14.68 -39.63
C ILE A 915 5.24 15.13 -39.16
N GLY A 916 4.54 14.30 -38.37
CA GLY A 916 3.23 14.64 -37.83
C GLY A 916 3.20 15.88 -36.94
N ARG A 917 4.34 16.24 -36.32
CA ARG A 917 4.49 17.44 -35.47
C ARG A 917 4.97 18.67 -36.23
N ALA A 918 6.05 18.55 -37.02
CA ALA A 918 6.67 19.67 -37.73
C ALA A 918 5.70 20.37 -38.69
N ASP A 919 4.74 19.62 -39.24
CA ASP A 919 3.69 20.14 -40.11
C ASP A 919 2.61 20.97 -39.39
N THR A 920 2.52 20.89 -38.05
CA THR A 920 1.67 21.77 -37.24
C THR A 920 2.34 23.10 -36.89
N GLU A 921 3.67 23.09 -36.84
CA GLU A 921 4.49 24.28 -36.54
C GLU A 921 4.70 25.17 -37.78
N GLY A 922 4.46 24.64 -38.99
CA GLY A 922 4.60 25.37 -40.26
C GLY A 922 3.40 26.23 -40.70
N ALA A 923 2.21 26.07 -40.09
CA ALA A 923 0.99 26.78 -40.50
C ALA A 923 0.37 27.67 -39.40
N ALA A 924 0.69 27.43 -38.12
CA ALA A 924 0.44 28.39 -37.06
C ALA A 924 1.68 29.28 -36.94
N ALA A 925 1.47 30.59 -36.96
CA ALA A 925 2.48 31.63 -36.82
C ALA A 925 3.73 31.21 -36.01
N ARG A 926 4.90 31.56 -36.53
CA ARG A 926 6.11 31.83 -35.75
C ARG A 926 5.78 32.89 -34.67
N VAL A 927 5.12 32.48 -33.61
CA VAL A 927 5.35 33.00 -32.27
C VAL A 927 6.30 32.00 -31.64
N THR A 928 7.54 32.07 -32.12
CA THR A 928 8.70 31.48 -31.47
C THR A 928 8.78 32.04 -30.05
N LEU A 929 8.52 31.19 -29.06
CA LEU A 929 9.13 31.33 -27.73
C LEU A 929 10.64 31.02 -27.77
N ASP A 930 11.20 30.74 -28.95
CA ASP A 930 12.64 30.81 -29.25
C ASP A 930 13.09 32.25 -29.57
N GLY A 931 12.20 33.24 -29.39
CA GLY A 931 12.49 34.66 -29.42
C GLY A 931 12.66 35.29 -28.03
N VAL A 932 12.96 34.52 -26.98
CA VAL A 932 13.56 35.14 -25.79
C VAL A 932 14.95 35.57 -26.23
N SER A 933 15.05 36.85 -26.64
CA SER A 933 16.32 37.57 -26.69
C SER A 933 17.11 37.15 -25.47
N SER A 934 18.37 36.71 -25.67
CA SER A 934 19.35 36.44 -24.60
C SER A 934 18.83 36.89 -23.23
N GLU A 935 18.26 35.95 -22.47
CA GLU A 935 17.55 36.24 -21.23
C GLU A 935 18.36 37.27 -20.45
N ALA A 936 17.76 38.43 -20.12
CA ALA A 936 18.51 39.55 -19.56
C ALA A 936 19.37 39.01 -18.40
N PRO A 937 20.70 39.26 -18.36
CA PRO A 937 21.60 38.60 -17.40
C PRO A 937 21.14 38.71 -15.94
N LEU A 938 20.36 39.74 -15.62
CA LEU A 938 19.64 39.89 -14.36
C LEU A 938 18.68 38.71 -14.04
N LEU A 939 17.79 38.34 -14.97
CA LEU A 939 16.81 37.27 -14.79
C LEU A 939 17.51 35.90 -14.69
N GLN A 940 18.56 35.71 -15.49
CA GLN A 940 19.42 34.53 -15.41
C GLN A 940 20.09 34.41 -14.03
N GLY A 941 20.65 35.51 -13.50
CA GLY A 941 21.25 35.54 -12.17
C GLY A 941 20.24 35.26 -11.06
N LEU A 942 19.03 35.82 -11.15
CA LEU A 942 17.98 35.58 -10.16
C LEU A 942 17.44 34.13 -10.20
N ARG A 943 17.24 33.54 -11.39
CA ARG A 943 16.75 32.15 -11.55
C ARG A 943 17.79 31.09 -11.18
N SER A 944 19.06 31.34 -11.50
CA SER A 944 20.16 30.43 -11.14
C SER A 944 20.63 30.57 -9.68
N GLY A 945 20.14 31.58 -8.96
CA GLY A 945 20.57 31.90 -7.59
C GLY A 945 21.92 32.63 -7.52
N ASP A 946 22.50 33.04 -8.65
CA ASP A 946 23.69 33.89 -8.70
C ASP A 946 23.34 35.34 -8.32
N ARG A 947 23.26 35.56 -7.01
CA ARG A 947 22.98 36.87 -6.39
C ARG A 947 24.02 37.93 -6.76
N ALA A 948 25.25 37.53 -7.07
CA ALA A 948 26.31 38.47 -7.42
C ALA A 948 26.12 39.00 -8.85
N LEU A 949 25.73 38.15 -9.80
CA LEU A 949 25.34 38.59 -11.14
C LEU A 949 24.11 39.51 -11.08
N ALA A 950 23.05 39.10 -10.38
CA ALA A 950 21.85 39.92 -10.24
C ALA A 950 22.13 41.29 -9.60
N ALA A 951 22.92 41.34 -8.52
CA ALA A 951 23.30 42.58 -7.87
C ALA A 951 24.13 43.50 -8.78
N ARG A 952 25.05 42.94 -9.58
CA ARG A 952 25.84 43.70 -10.57
C ARG A 952 24.96 44.32 -11.65
N GLU A 953 24.01 43.56 -12.19
CA GLU A 953 23.11 44.06 -13.24
C GLU A 953 22.13 45.12 -12.69
N ILE A 954 21.63 44.96 -11.46
CA ILE A 954 20.82 45.99 -10.78
C ILE A 954 21.64 47.26 -10.55
N ALA A 955 22.89 47.14 -10.08
CA ALA A 955 23.75 48.29 -9.80
C ALA A 955 24.16 49.03 -11.08
N LYS A 956 24.29 48.31 -12.20
CA LYS A 956 24.70 48.85 -13.50
C LYS A 956 23.64 49.76 -14.11
N ASP A 957 22.36 49.35 -14.07
CA ASP A 957 21.23 50.18 -14.51
C ASP A 957 19.95 49.78 -13.74
N PRO A 958 19.67 50.43 -12.58
CA PRO A 958 18.51 50.10 -11.76
C PRO A 958 17.18 50.29 -12.48
N ALA A 959 17.09 51.23 -13.42
CA ALA A 959 15.87 51.52 -14.15
C ALA A 959 15.60 50.45 -15.22
N ALA A 960 16.64 50.00 -15.94
CA ALA A 960 16.52 48.87 -16.86
C ALA A 960 16.23 47.57 -16.10
N ALA A 961 16.86 47.35 -14.95
CA ALA A 961 16.58 46.19 -14.09
C ALA A 961 15.11 46.15 -13.63
N ALA A 962 14.56 47.28 -13.20
CA ALA A 962 13.16 47.39 -12.82
C ALA A 962 12.22 47.11 -14.01
N ARG A 963 12.53 47.63 -15.21
CA ARG A 963 11.76 47.34 -16.44
C ARG A 963 11.80 45.86 -16.78
N HIS A 964 12.99 45.24 -16.80
CA HIS A 964 13.12 43.80 -17.09
C HIS A 964 12.35 42.92 -16.11
N LEU A 965 12.31 43.28 -14.82
CA LEU A 965 11.50 42.57 -13.83
C LEU A 965 9.99 42.80 -14.05
N GLN A 966 9.56 44.00 -14.43
CA GLN A 966 8.16 44.26 -14.76
C GLN A 966 7.72 43.53 -16.03
N ASP A 967 8.56 43.51 -17.06
CA ASP A 967 8.31 42.81 -18.32
C ASP A 967 8.23 41.30 -18.10
N ALA A 968 9.16 40.72 -17.33
CA ALA A 968 9.15 39.30 -16.97
C ALA A 968 7.90 38.92 -16.16
N LEU A 969 7.45 39.79 -15.24
CA LEU A 969 6.22 39.59 -14.49
C LEU A 969 4.99 39.61 -15.41
N ALA A 970 4.89 40.61 -16.29
CA ALA A 970 3.75 40.74 -17.22
C ALA A 970 3.69 39.58 -18.22
N GLU A 971 4.84 39.20 -18.80
CA GLU A 971 4.97 38.06 -19.71
C GLU A 971 4.63 36.76 -19.00
N GLY A 972 5.22 36.51 -17.82
CA GLY A 972 4.98 35.30 -17.07
C GLY A 972 3.52 35.14 -16.62
N VAL A 973 2.87 36.23 -16.19
CA VAL A 973 1.42 36.20 -15.88
C VAL A 973 0.60 35.89 -17.12
N THR A 974 0.92 36.50 -18.26
CA THR A 974 0.26 36.22 -19.54
C THR A 974 0.42 34.75 -19.92
N ILE A 975 1.62 34.18 -19.75
CA ILE A 975 1.90 32.76 -19.97
C ILE A 975 1.08 31.92 -19.00
N ALA A 976 1.11 32.21 -17.69
CA ALA A 976 0.36 31.45 -16.68
C ALA A 976 -1.15 31.45 -16.97
N ASP A 977 -1.71 32.60 -17.32
CA ASP A 977 -3.12 32.75 -17.69
C ASP A 977 -3.42 31.96 -18.96
N ALA A 978 -2.61 32.08 -20.00
CA ALA A 978 -2.76 31.28 -21.22
C ALA A 978 -2.67 29.77 -20.94
N LEU A 979 -1.74 29.33 -20.09
CA LEU A 979 -1.60 27.94 -19.68
C LEU A 979 -2.86 27.45 -18.95
N ALA A 980 -3.38 28.25 -18.01
CA ALA A 980 -4.56 27.89 -17.24
C ALA A 980 -5.83 27.88 -18.10
N GLN A 981 -5.99 28.86 -18.99
CA GLN A 981 -7.08 28.90 -19.98
C GLN A 981 -7.09 27.66 -20.90
N GLN A 982 -5.92 27.08 -21.16
CA GLN A 982 -5.77 25.87 -21.96
C GLN A 982 -5.90 24.57 -21.14
N GLY A 983 -6.40 24.62 -19.90
CA GLY A 983 -6.55 23.44 -19.06
C GLY A 983 -5.27 22.96 -18.37
N ARG A 984 -4.13 23.67 -18.52
CA ARG A 984 -2.81 23.21 -18.04
C ARG A 984 -2.48 23.70 -16.65
N ALA A 985 -3.39 23.48 -15.72
CA ALA A 985 -3.30 24.06 -14.39
C ALA A 985 -1.99 23.72 -13.64
N LEU A 986 -1.41 22.53 -13.86
CA LEU A 986 -0.09 22.17 -13.29
C LEU A 986 1.03 23.10 -13.79
N ARG A 987 1.14 23.32 -15.11
CA ARG A 987 2.19 24.18 -15.68
C ARG A 987 1.95 25.65 -15.38
N ALA A 988 0.68 26.08 -15.36
CA ALA A 988 0.33 27.42 -14.88
C ALA A 988 0.82 27.61 -13.45
N GLY A 989 0.59 26.62 -12.57
CA GLY A 989 1.12 26.59 -11.21
C GLY A 989 2.65 26.69 -11.16
N GLN A 990 3.37 25.96 -12.01
CA GLN A 990 4.85 26.02 -12.08
C GLN A 990 5.34 27.41 -12.50
N VAL A 991 4.76 28.01 -13.54
CA VAL A 991 5.13 29.37 -13.98
C VAL A 991 4.84 30.39 -12.87
N LEU A 992 3.73 30.22 -12.14
CA LEU A 992 3.40 31.07 -11.00
C LEU A 992 4.37 30.86 -9.83
N ASP A 993 4.85 29.64 -9.60
CA ASP A 993 5.89 29.36 -8.60
C ASP A 993 7.21 30.05 -8.96
N ASP A 994 7.61 30.01 -10.24
CA ASP A 994 8.81 30.71 -10.72
C ASP A 994 8.68 32.24 -10.56
N LEU A 995 7.51 32.80 -10.87
CA LEU A 995 7.23 34.22 -10.68
C LEU A 995 7.19 34.61 -9.20
N ILE A 996 6.64 33.77 -8.33
CA ILE A 996 6.62 33.99 -6.88
C ILE A 996 8.05 33.93 -6.33
N ALA A 997 8.89 33.02 -6.81
CA ALA A 997 10.30 32.95 -6.44
C ALA A 997 11.06 34.21 -6.86
N LEU A 998 10.74 34.77 -8.03
CA LEU A 998 11.40 35.95 -8.59
C LEU A 998 10.92 37.29 -7.99
N HIS A 999 9.60 37.45 -7.81
CA HIS A 999 8.96 38.71 -7.42
C HIS A 999 8.44 38.73 -5.98
N GLY A 1000 8.58 37.62 -5.26
CA GLY A 1000 7.89 37.40 -3.98
C GLY A 1000 6.42 37.02 -4.18
N PRO A 1001 5.72 36.68 -3.09
CA PRO A 1001 4.32 36.24 -3.12
C PRO A 1001 3.36 37.42 -3.34
N LEU A 1002 3.43 38.07 -4.50
CA LEU A 1002 2.49 39.11 -4.90
C LEU A 1002 1.05 38.56 -4.87
N PRO A 1003 0.06 39.29 -4.32
CA PRO A 1003 -1.29 38.77 -4.16
C PRO A 1003 -1.92 38.22 -5.44
N GLU A 1004 -1.62 38.81 -6.59
CA GLU A 1004 -2.15 38.38 -7.88
C GLU A 1004 -1.59 37.04 -8.33
N LEU A 1005 -0.30 36.77 -8.04
CA LEU A 1005 0.36 35.52 -8.39
C LEU A 1005 -0.15 34.39 -7.49
N THR A 1006 -0.29 34.67 -6.19
CA THR A 1006 -0.78 33.70 -5.22
C THR A 1006 -2.27 33.38 -5.45
N LEU A 1007 -3.10 34.37 -5.79
CA LEU A 1007 -4.50 34.13 -6.21
C LEU A 1007 -4.60 33.26 -7.46
N ARG A 1008 -3.81 33.57 -8.50
CA ARG A 1008 -3.73 32.75 -9.72
C ARG A 1008 -3.26 31.33 -9.45
N LYS A 1009 -2.31 31.17 -8.51
CA LYS A 1009 -1.85 29.84 -8.09
C LYS A 1009 -2.97 29.09 -7.40
N GLY A 1010 -3.74 29.74 -6.54
CA GLY A 1010 -4.96 29.20 -5.95
C GLY A 1010 -5.98 28.74 -7.00
N LEU A 1011 -6.25 29.57 -8.01
CA LEU A 1011 -7.12 29.22 -9.15
C LEU A 1011 -6.59 28.02 -9.94
N ALA A 1012 -5.28 27.95 -10.18
CA ALA A 1012 -4.65 26.80 -10.80
C ALA A 1012 -4.80 25.53 -9.93
N GLN A 1013 -4.68 25.62 -8.61
CA GLN A 1013 -4.94 24.48 -7.73
C GLN A 1013 -6.41 24.02 -7.77
N LEU A 1014 -7.37 24.94 -7.83
CA LEU A 1014 -8.80 24.60 -7.99
C LEU A 1014 -9.08 23.88 -9.31
N GLN A 1015 -8.44 24.32 -10.38
CA GLN A 1015 -8.57 23.67 -11.69
C GLN A 1015 -7.99 22.25 -11.69
N ARG A 1016 -7.10 21.92 -10.75
CA ARG A 1016 -6.60 20.56 -10.49
C ARG A 1016 -7.43 19.79 -9.46
N GLN A 1017 -8.57 20.34 -9.02
CA GLN A 1017 -9.41 19.79 -7.96
C GLN A 1017 -8.65 19.64 -6.61
N ARG A 1018 -7.59 20.43 -6.39
CA ARG A 1018 -6.82 20.45 -5.15
C ARG A 1018 -7.38 21.51 -4.20
N HIS A 1019 -8.64 21.36 -3.77
CA HIS A 1019 -9.40 22.35 -3.02
C HIS A 1019 -8.71 22.80 -1.72
N ALA A 1020 -8.13 21.88 -0.96
CA ALA A 1020 -7.38 22.21 0.27
C ALA A 1020 -6.15 23.08 0.00
N ARG A 1021 -5.31 22.71 -0.98
CA ARG A 1021 -4.14 23.53 -1.37
C ARG A 1021 -4.55 24.87 -1.94
N ALA A 1022 -5.66 24.92 -2.68
CA ALA A 1022 -6.21 26.19 -3.16
C ALA A 1022 -6.62 27.08 -1.99
N ALA A 1023 -7.36 26.55 -1.01
CA ALA A 1023 -7.77 27.30 0.18
C ALA A 1023 -6.57 27.86 0.95
N ASP A 1024 -5.54 27.04 1.21
CA ASP A 1024 -4.30 27.48 1.86
C ASP A 1024 -3.61 28.59 1.08
N THR A 1025 -3.40 28.38 -0.22
CA THR A 1025 -2.76 29.36 -1.11
C THR A 1025 -3.52 30.69 -1.10
N LEU A 1026 -4.86 30.63 -1.13
CA LEU A 1026 -5.74 31.81 -1.14
C LEU A 1026 -5.80 32.49 0.25
N ALA A 1027 -5.66 31.74 1.33
CA ALA A 1027 -5.64 32.23 2.72
C ALA A 1027 -4.35 33.01 3.04
N ASP A 1028 -3.19 32.54 2.56
CA ASP A 1028 -1.91 33.24 2.73
C ASP A 1028 -1.86 34.58 1.99
N THR A 1029 -2.68 34.72 0.95
CA THR A 1029 -2.78 35.92 0.15
C THR A 1029 -3.49 37.08 0.90
N ALA A 1030 -4.00 36.87 2.11
CA ALA A 1030 -5.03 37.71 2.75
C ALA A 1030 -4.65 39.13 3.21
N GLN A 1031 -3.40 39.57 3.09
CA GLN A 1031 -2.96 40.80 3.77
C GLN A 1031 -2.47 41.95 2.89
N ALA A 1032 -2.27 41.76 1.57
CA ALA A 1032 -1.76 42.83 0.70
C ALA A 1032 -2.78 43.26 -0.38
N PRO A 1033 -2.84 44.56 -0.72
CA PRO A 1033 -3.75 45.10 -1.73
C PRO A 1033 -3.40 44.59 -3.13
N LEU A 1034 -4.43 44.39 -3.95
CA LEU A 1034 -4.28 43.96 -5.34
C LEU A 1034 -3.94 45.16 -6.25
N ARG A 1035 -2.90 45.02 -7.09
CA ARG A 1035 -2.43 45.98 -8.09
C ARG A 1035 -3.43 46.18 -9.24
N ASP A 1036 -3.98 45.09 -9.77
CA ASP A 1036 -5.00 45.12 -10.83
C ASP A 1036 -6.10 44.09 -10.55
N PRO A 1037 -7.07 44.45 -9.70
CA PRO A 1037 -8.09 43.51 -9.28
C PRO A 1037 -9.20 43.37 -10.33
N GLN A 1038 -9.30 44.28 -11.32
CA GLN A 1038 -10.27 44.18 -12.41
C GLN A 1038 -9.83 43.14 -13.44
N ALA A 1039 -8.56 43.12 -13.83
CA ALA A 1039 -8.04 42.09 -14.73
C ALA A 1039 -8.20 40.69 -14.12
N LEU A 1040 -7.94 40.54 -12.82
CA LEU A 1040 -8.15 39.26 -12.12
C LEU A 1040 -9.63 38.85 -12.06
N LEU A 1041 -10.55 39.78 -11.78
CA LEU A 1041 -11.98 39.46 -11.78
C LEU A 1041 -12.47 39.04 -13.17
N ALA A 1042 -12.04 39.72 -14.22
CA ALA A 1042 -12.37 39.35 -15.60
C ALA A 1042 -11.85 37.95 -15.95
N GLU A 1043 -10.65 37.59 -15.46
CA GLU A 1043 -10.10 36.24 -15.61
C GLU A 1043 -10.95 35.19 -14.88
N ILE A 1044 -11.33 35.44 -13.62
CA ILE A 1044 -12.18 34.53 -12.83
C ILE A 1044 -13.54 34.36 -13.49
N GLU A 1045 -14.17 35.43 -13.96
CA GLU A 1045 -15.45 35.39 -14.67
C GLU A 1045 -15.35 34.59 -15.98
N SER A 1046 -14.25 34.77 -16.71
CA SER A 1046 -13.95 33.96 -17.90
C SER A 1046 -13.79 32.47 -17.57
N ARG A 1047 -13.28 32.11 -16.39
CA ARG A 1047 -13.19 30.72 -15.92
C ARG A 1047 -14.54 30.17 -15.47
N ILE A 1048 -15.36 30.96 -14.78
CA ILE A 1048 -16.74 30.60 -14.39
C ILE A 1048 -17.55 30.26 -15.63
N ALA A 1049 -17.49 31.11 -16.67
CA ALA A 1049 -18.20 30.90 -17.94
C ALA A 1049 -17.76 29.62 -18.69
N ARG A 1050 -16.54 29.13 -18.43
CA ARG A 1050 -15.96 27.92 -19.06
C ARG A 1050 -15.97 26.70 -18.16
N ALA A 1051 -16.48 26.82 -16.93
CA ALA A 1051 -16.48 25.73 -15.97
C ALA A 1051 -17.35 24.57 -16.52
N GLN A 1052 -16.75 23.39 -16.63
CA GLN A 1052 -17.43 22.20 -17.19
C GLN A 1052 -18.49 21.63 -16.24
N THR A 1053 -18.44 21.97 -14.96
CA THR A 1053 -19.37 21.48 -13.95
C THR A 1053 -19.90 22.63 -13.09
N PRO A 1054 -21.17 22.57 -12.65
CA PRO A 1054 -21.74 23.55 -11.72
C PRO A 1054 -20.95 23.63 -10.41
N HIS A 1055 -20.42 22.50 -9.95
CA HIS A 1055 -19.56 22.46 -8.77
C HIS A 1055 -18.31 23.33 -8.94
N HIS A 1056 -17.58 23.16 -10.06
CA HIS A 1056 -16.38 23.95 -10.34
C HIS A 1056 -16.69 25.44 -10.52
N ALA A 1057 -17.81 25.78 -11.17
CA ALA A 1057 -18.29 27.15 -11.27
C ALA A 1057 -18.50 27.76 -9.88
N GLY A 1058 -19.20 27.05 -8.99
CA GLY A 1058 -19.43 27.50 -7.61
C GLY A 1058 -18.15 27.69 -6.78
N GLN A 1059 -17.09 26.91 -7.05
CA GLN A 1059 -15.78 27.13 -6.42
C GLN A 1059 -15.13 28.44 -6.87
N LEU A 1060 -15.19 28.72 -8.17
CA LEU A 1060 -14.63 29.96 -8.75
C LEU A 1060 -15.43 31.20 -8.31
N GLU A 1061 -16.74 31.06 -8.13
CA GLU A 1061 -17.59 32.14 -7.60
C GLU A 1061 -17.18 32.55 -6.18
N ARG A 1062 -16.85 31.60 -5.31
CA ARG A 1062 -16.37 31.91 -3.95
C ARG A 1062 -15.04 32.67 -3.97
N VAL A 1063 -14.15 32.35 -4.92
CA VAL A 1063 -12.91 33.11 -5.10
C VAL A 1063 -13.19 34.51 -5.67
N ARG A 1064 -14.13 34.65 -6.62
CA ARG A 1064 -14.60 35.95 -7.12
C ARG A 1064 -15.13 36.82 -5.97
N ASP A 1065 -15.92 36.24 -5.08
CA ASP A 1065 -16.52 36.95 -3.95
C ASP A 1065 -15.46 37.36 -2.92
N LEU A 1066 -14.47 36.51 -2.65
CA LEU A 1066 -13.28 36.88 -1.85
C LEU A 1066 -12.55 38.10 -2.46
N VAL A 1067 -12.34 38.12 -3.78
CA VAL A 1067 -11.66 39.24 -4.47
C VAL A 1067 -12.51 40.52 -4.43
N ARG A 1068 -13.84 40.41 -4.66
CA ARG A 1068 -14.77 41.55 -4.56
C ARG A 1068 -14.84 42.15 -3.16
N TRP A 1069 -14.88 41.31 -2.12
CA TRP A 1069 -14.86 41.75 -0.72
C TRP A 1069 -13.58 42.53 -0.38
N ARG A 1070 -12.44 42.16 -0.96
CA ARG A 1070 -11.19 42.92 -0.79
C ARG A 1070 -11.24 44.27 -1.49
N GLN A 1071 -11.75 44.32 -2.72
CA GLN A 1071 -11.89 45.58 -3.45
C GLN A 1071 -12.81 46.57 -2.75
N SER A 1072 -13.89 46.10 -2.10
CA SER A 1072 -14.86 46.96 -1.40
C SER A 1072 -14.35 47.56 -0.08
N GLY A 1073 -13.09 47.31 0.26
CA GLY A 1073 -12.43 47.91 1.43
C GLY A 1073 -12.76 47.21 2.74
N GLY A 1074 -13.09 45.91 2.72
CA GLY A 1074 -13.32 45.12 3.95
C GLY A 1074 -12.18 45.24 4.99
N ALA A 1075 -10.93 45.44 4.54
CA ALA A 1075 -9.78 45.71 5.40
C ALA A 1075 -9.61 47.19 5.82
N ALA A 1076 -10.19 48.13 5.08
CA ALA A 1076 -10.06 49.58 5.32
C ALA A 1076 -11.14 50.14 6.25
N ARG A 1077 -12.22 49.40 6.52
CA ARG A 1077 -13.34 49.85 7.36
C ARG A 1077 -13.08 49.78 8.86
N GLY A 1078 -11.93 49.29 9.32
CA GLY A 1078 -11.63 49.14 10.75
C GLY A 1078 -12.57 48.19 11.50
N THR A 1079 -13.52 47.55 10.80
CA THR A 1079 -14.35 46.46 11.29
C THR A 1079 -13.47 45.22 11.30
N ALA A 1080 -13.38 44.52 12.43
CA ALA A 1080 -12.42 43.43 12.58
C ALA A 1080 -12.91 42.13 11.89
N GLU A 1081 -13.52 42.27 10.71
CA GLU A 1081 -14.02 41.19 9.88
C GLU A 1081 -12.88 40.62 9.02
N ARG A 1082 -12.59 39.33 9.17
CA ARG A 1082 -11.63 38.59 8.36
C ARG A 1082 -12.37 37.51 7.58
N LEU A 1083 -12.45 37.68 6.27
CA LEU A 1083 -12.87 36.60 5.38
C LEU A 1083 -11.75 35.54 5.32
N SER A 1084 -12.07 34.29 5.63
CA SER A 1084 -11.21 33.12 5.42
C SER A 1084 -11.81 32.24 4.32
N LEU A 1085 -10.94 31.50 3.66
CA LEU A 1085 -11.34 30.48 2.70
C LEU A 1085 -10.82 29.15 3.25
N THR A 1086 -11.72 28.21 3.53
CA THR A 1086 -11.36 26.86 4.00
C THR A 1086 -11.84 25.83 2.97
N ALA A 1087 -11.32 24.60 3.01
CA ALA A 1087 -11.84 23.52 2.18
C ALA A 1087 -12.57 22.49 3.06
N GLN A 1088 -13.79 22.12 2.67
CA GLN A 1088 -14.63 21.12 3.32
C GLN A 1088 -15.37 20.29 2.27
N ASP A 1089 -15.34 18.97 2.37
CA ASP A 1089 -16.08 18.04 1.49
C ASP A 1089 -15.91 18.32 -0.01
N ASP A 1090 -14.66 18.53 -0.45
CA ASP A 1090 -14.29 18.93 -1.82
C ASP A 1090 -14.81 20.29 -2.29
N ALA A 1091 -15.31 21.14 -1.37
CA ALA A 1091 -15.72 22.50 -1.66
C ALA A 1091 -14.93 23.53 -0.86
N LEU A 1092 -14.62 24.66 -1.48
CA LEU A 1092 -14.20 25.86 -0.79
C LEU A 1092 -15.38 26.41 -0.01
N MET A 1093 -15.14 26.85 1.22
CA MET A 1093 -16.09 27.53 2.08
C MET A 1093 -15.56 28.93 2.38
N LEU A 1094 -16.40 29.92 2.17
CA LEU A 1094 -16.10 31.31 2.49
C LEU A 1094 -16.58 31.57 3.91
N GLY A 1095 -15.66 31.65 4.87
CA GLY A 1095 -15.95 31.96 6.26
C GLY A 1095 -15.77 33.45 6.54
N LEU A 1096 -16.76 34.12 7.11
CA LEU A 1096 -16.60 35.49 7.63
C LEU A 1096 -16.31 35.40 9.13
N HIS A 1097 -15.08 35.72 9.54
CA HIS A 1097 -14.73 35.81 10.97
C HIS A 1097 -14.90 37.25 11.45
N LEU A 1098 -15.93 37.51 12.24
CA LEU A 1098 -16.11 38.79 12.91
C LEU A 1098 -15.22 38.84 14.17
N GLN A 1099 -14.05 39.47 14.13
CA GLN A 1099 -13.42 39.97 15.35
C GLN A 1099 -14.18 41.22 15.82
N ARG A 1100 -14.24 41.41 17.14
CA ARG A 1100 -15.08 42.36 17.88
C ARG A 1100 -15.23 43.74 17.23
N ALA A 1101 -16.40 44.00 16.64
CA ALA A 1101 -17.14 45.18 17.07
C ALA A 1101 -17.71 44.85 18.47
N LYS A 1102 -17.75 45.81 19.39
CA LYS A 1102 -18.60 45.69 20.60
C LYS A 1102 -20.05 45.59 20.10
N LEU A 1103 -20.53 44.38 19.87
CA LEU A 1103 -21.94 44.14 19.63
C LEU A 1103 -22.62 44.26 21.01
N GLU A 1104 -23.46 45.28 21.17
CA GLU A 1104 -24.47 45.22 22.21
C GLU A 1104 -25.36 43.99 21.97
N PRO A 1105 -25.98 43.41 23.02
CA PRO A 1105 -26.85 42.25 22.87
C PRO A 1105 -27.93 42.53 21.81
N MET A 1106 -27.81 41.89 20.64
CA MET A 1106 -28.84 41.91 19.61
C MET A 1106 -29.85 40.82 19.94
N VAL A 1107 -31.13 41.15 19.81
CA VAL A 1107 -32.20 40.15 19.88
C VAL A 1107 -32.15 39.34 18.58
N ALA A 1108 -32.44 38.03 18.64
CA ALA A 1108 -32.32 37.12 17.49
C ALA A 1108 -33.05 37.62 16.22
N ASP A 1109 -34.12 38.39 16.40
CA ASP A 1109 -34.90 39.00 15.32
C ASP A 1109 -34.14 40.11 14.55
N ASP A 1110 -33.26 40.85 15.20
CA ASP A 1110 -32.43 41.89 14.57
C ASP A 1110 -31.29 41.26 13.77
N LEU A 1111 -30.70 40.19 14.31
CA LEU A 1111 -29.68 39.40 13.62
C LEU A 1111 -30.27 38.68 12.39
N ALA A 1112 -31.48 38.16 12.51
CA ALA A 1112 -32.23 37.57 11.41
C ALA A 1112 -32.47 38.54 10.25
N GLN A 1113 -32.66 39.83 10.53
CA GLN A 1113 -32.85 40.86 9.50
C GLN A 1113 -31.53 41.32 8.85
N ALA A 1114 -30.40 41.18 9.55
CA ALA A 1114 -29.08 41.61 9.08
C ALA A 1114 -28.35 40.56 8.21
N LEU A 1115 -28.77 39.29 8.25
CA LEU A 1115 -28.09 38.19 7.55
C LEU A 1115 -28.64 37.95 6.13
N PRO A 1116 -27.79 37.51 5.17
CA PRO A 1116 -28.21 37.18 3.81
C PRO A 1116 -29.31 36.10 3.78
N ARG A 1117 -30.14 36.12 2.74
CA ARG A 1117 -31.15 35.05 2.48
C ARG A 1117 -30.42 33.70 2.33
N ASN A 1118 -31.02 32.62 2.84
CA ASN A 1118 -30.46 31.25 2.92
C ASN A 1118 -29.25 31.09 3.87
N THR A 1119 -29.29 31.75 5.03
CA THR A 1119 -28.28 31.56 6.09
C THR A 1119 -28.73 30.48 7.07
N LEU A 1120 -27.84 29.53 7.37
CA LEU A 1120 -27.97 28.61 8.51
C LEU A 1120 -27.34 29.26 9.74
N LEU A 1121 -28.16 29.48 10.77
CA LEU A 1121 -27.70 30.03 12.05
C LEU A 1121 -27.62 28.92 13.10
N TYR A 1122 -26.41 28.69 13.60
CA TYR A 1122 -26.13 27.77 14.70
C TYR A 1122 -26.06 28.58 16.00
N VAL A 1123 -26.87 28.21 17.00
CA VAL A 1123 -26.90 28.84 18.32
C VAL A 1123 -26.62 27.81 19.41
N GLN A 1124 -25.65 28.09 20.28
CA GLN A 1124 -25.23 27.19 21.37
C GLN A 1124 -25.54 27.81 22.73
N ASP A 1125 -26.62 27.33 23.37
CA ASP A 1125 -27.09 27.80 24.67
C ASP A 1125 -26.92 26.70 25.75
N SER A 1126 -25.67 26.28 26.00
CA SER A 1126 -25.37 25.30 27.05
C SER A 1126 -24.64 25.94 28.24
N PRO A 1127 -25.19 25.85 29.48
CA PRO A 1127 -24.57 26.44 30.67
C PRO A 1127 -23.14 25.95 30.97
N GLY A 1128 -22.75 24.78 30.44
CA GLY A 1128 -21.43 24.18 30.64
C GLY A 1128 -20.29 24.84 29.85
N LEU A 1129 -20.61 25.62 28.80
CA LEU A 1129 -19.62 26.33 27.98
C LEU A 1129 -19.51 27.83 28.32
N ASN A 1130 -20.43 28.37 29.14
CA ASN A 1130 -20.46 29.77 29.56
C ASN A 1130 -19.25 30.19 30.42
N ASN A 1131 -18.45 29.23 30.88
CA ASN A 1131 -17.29 29.45 31.76
C ASN A 1131 -15.94 29.26 31.06
N LEU A 1132 -15.93 28.97 29.75
CA LEU A 1132 -14.71 28.90 28.95
C LEU A 1132 -14.40 30.29 28.37
N ASP A 1133 -13.27 30.87 28.76
CA ASP A 1133 -12.79 32.11 28.16
C ASP A 1133 -12.05 31.80 26.85
N PHE A 1134 -12.78 31.82 25.75
CA PHE A 1134 -12.24 31.62 24.40
C PHE A 1134 -11.45 32.83 23.87
N THR A 1135 -11.31 33.90 24.66
CA THR A 1135 -10.71 35.17 24.21
C THR A 1135 -9.21 35.27 24.45
N VAL A 1136 -8.58 34.27 25.10
CA VAL A 1136 -7.16 34.30 25.41
C VAL A 1136 -6.34 33.61 24.32
N SER A 1137 -5.53 34.39 23.59
CA SER A 1137 -4.56 33.80 22.65
C SER A 1137 -3.47 33.05 23.41
N VAL A 1138 -2.94 31.95 22.84
CA VAL A 1138 -1.82 31.20 23.41
C VAL A 1138 -0.63 32.12 23.75
N GLN A 1139 -0.43 33.19 22.97
CA GLN A 1139 0.59 34.22 23.21
C GLN A 1139 0.26 35.16 24.39
N ALA A 1140 -1.01 35.56 24.60
CA ALA A 1140 -1.42 36.32 25.79
C ALA A 1140 -1.33 35.48 27.07
N LEU A 1141 -1.52 34.17 26.94
CA LEU A 1141 -1.39 33.18 28.02
C LEU A 1141 0.08 32.91 28.38
N MET A 1142 0.96 32.84 27.38
CA MET A 1142 2.42 32.77 27.56
C MET A 1142 2.98 34.02 28.25
N ALA A 1143 2.38 35.20 28.02
CA ALA A 1143 2.76 36.43 28.71
C ALA A 1143 2.36 36.47 30.20
N GLN A 1144 1.45 35.60 30.64
CA GLN A 1144 1.01 35.45 32.04
C GLN A 1144 1.78 34.37 32.82
N LEU A 1145 2.69 33.62 32.18
CA LEU A 1145 3.54 32.62 32.85
C LEU A 1145 4.32 33.13 34.08
N PRO A 1146 4.74 34.41 34.16
CA PRO A 1146 5.37 34.94 35.38
C PRO A 1146 4.42 35.07 36.59
N SER A 1147 3.09 34.99 36.40
CA SER A 1147 2.11 35.21 37.48
C SER A 1147 1.70 33.94 38.26
N GLY A 1148 2.34 32.79 38.01
CA GLY A 1148 2.19 31.59 38.83
C GLY A 1148 0.83 30.87 38.77
N ARG A 1149 -0.03 31.20 37.80
CA ARG A 1149 -1.31 30.51 37.55
C ARG A 1149 -1.23 29.75 36.23
N LEU A 1150 -1.30 28.42 36.27
CA LEU A 1150 -1.32 27.56 35.08
C LEU A 1150 -2.77 27.12 34.80
N PRO A 1151 -3.46 27.70 33.78
CA PRO A 1151 -4.72 27.16 33.33
C PRO A 1151 -4.53 25.94 32.43
N ARG A 1152 -5.53 25.07 32.41
CA ARG A 1152 -5.56 23.82 31.65
C ARG A 1152 -6.12 24.10 30.25
N VAL A 1153 -5.28 24.00 29.21
CA VAL A 1153 -5.70 24.15 27.81
C VAL A 1153 -6.26 22.81 27.32
N LEU A 1154 -7.51 22.83 26.86
CA LEU A 1154 -8.16 21.70 26.18
C LEU A 1154 -8.11 21.95 24.67
N ASN A 1155 -7.33 21.14 23.95
CA ASN A 1155 -7.29 21.16 22.50
C ASN A 1155 -8.32 20.15 21.97
N LEU A 1156 -9.43 20.64 21.42
CA LEU A 1156 -10.46 19.80 20.82
C LEU A 1156 -10.15 19.63 19.33
N GLY A 1157 -9.77 18.42 18.93
CA GLY A 1157 -9.54 18.09 17.51
C GLY A 1157 -10.83 18.11 16.70
N GLN A 1158 -10.72 18.22 15.36
CA GLN A 1158 -11.87 18.25 14.44
C GLN A 1158 -12.80 17.03 14.56
N GLN A 1159 -12.29 15.86 14.97
CA GLN A 1159 -13.14 14.69 15.26
C GLN A 1159 -14.07 14.92 16.47
N SER A 1160 -13.62 15.65 17.49
CA SER A 1160 -14.45 16.03 18.64
C SER A 1160 -15.51 17.08 18.28
N ILE A 1161 -15.28 17.84 17.20
CA ILE A 1161 -16.23 18.83 16.65
C ILE A 1161 -17.26 18.14 15.73
N ALA A 1162 -16.90 17.07 15.03
CA ALA A 1162 -17.84 16.28 14.23
C ALA A 1162 -18.95 15.63 15.07
N ASP A 1163 -18.68 15.41 16.36
CA ASP A 1163 -19.65 14.91 17.35
C ASP A 1163 -20.42 16.04 18.08
N PHE A 1164 -20.18 17.30 17.72
CA PHE A 1164 -20.77 18.48 18.38
C PHE A 1164 -22.23 18.69 17.95
N ARG A 1165 -23.15 18.73 18.93
CA ARG A 1165 -24.59 18.86 18.71
C ARG A 1165 -25.09 20.23 19.20
N PRO A 1166 -25.44 21.18 18.31
CA PRO A 1166 -25.96 22.48 18.73
C PRO A 1166 -27.31 22.31 19.46
N ASP A 1167 -27.61 23.23 20.38
CA ASP A 1167 -28.87 23.20 21.12
C ASP A 1167 -30.04 23.72 20.29
N LEU A 1168 -29.81 24.73 19.45
CA LEU A 1168 -30.82 25.31 18.56
C LEU A 1168 -30.28 25.46 17.14
N LEU A 1169 -31.09 25.07 16.16
CA LEU A 1169 -30.83 25.29 14.73
C LEU A 1169 -31.96 26.16 14.17
N TYR A 1170 -31.60 27.23 13.48
CA TYR A 1170 -32.53 28.05 12.72
C TYR A 1170 -32.25 27.94 11.23
N VAL A 1171 -33.32 27.72 10.45
CA VAL A 1171 -33.28 27.70 8.99
C VAL A 1171 -34.21 28.80 8.48
N GLY A 1172 -33.71 29.67 7.61
CA GLY A 1172 -34.53 30.64 6.89
C GLY A 1172 -34.88 30.13 5.49
N ASP A 1173 -36.15 30.22 5.09
CA ASP A 1173 -36.60 30.00 3.71
C ASP A 1173 -37.36 31.22 3.17
N ALA A 1174 -37.63 31.23 1.86
CA ALA A 1174 -38.23 32.37 1.15
C ALA A 1174 -39.68 32.70 1.56
N GLN A 1175 -40.35 31.85 2.34
CA GLN A 1175 -41.75 32.04 2.76
C GLN A 1175 -41.96 32.07 4.27
N VAL A 1176 -40.96 31.71 5.08
CA VAL A 1176 -41.04 31.70 6.54
C VAL A 1176 -39.77 32.32 7.16
N PRO A 1177 -39.87 33.38 7.99
CA PRO A 1177 -38.73 33.86 8.77
C PRO A 1177 -38.23 32.76 9.72
N PHE A 1178 -36.93 32.79 10.05
CA PHE A 1178 -36.18 31.74 10.75
C PHE A 1178 -37.01 30.84 11.67
N LYS A 1179 -37.09 29.56 11.33
CA LYS A 1179 -37.88 28.58 12.09
C LYS A 1179 -36.99 27.82 13.08
N LEU A 1180 -37.40 27.81 14.35
CA LEU A 1180 -36.78 27.03 15.42
C LEU A 1180 -36.98 25.53 15.18
N LEU A 1181 -35.89 24.76 15.11
CA LEU A 1181 -35.93 23.30 15.08
C LEU A 1181 -35.37 22.76 16.40
N ASN A 1182 -36.25 22.20 17.24
CA ASN A 1182 -35.89 21.63 18.55
C ASN A 1182 -35.62 20.11 18.44
N LYS A 1183 -34.77 19.56 19.34
CA LYS A 1183 -34.15 18.21 19.35
C LYS A 1183 -35.05 16.99 19.06
N GLN A 1184 -36.38 17.12 19.02
CA GLN A 1184 -37.31 15.98 18.93
C GLN A 1184 -37.79 15.60 17.52
N ARG A 1185 -37.45 16.36 16.47
CA ARG A 1185 -37.70 15.92 15.09
C ARG A 1185 -36.39 15.86 14.33
N GLY A 1186 -35.84 14.65 14.22
CA GLY A 1186 -34.70 14.39 13.36
C GLY A 1186 -35.02 14.83 11.93
N MET A 1187 -34.14 15.66 11.36
CA MET A 1187 -34.13 15.86 9.91
C MET A 1187 -33.57 14.58 9.27
N GLU A 1188 -34.46 13.73 8.78
CA GLU A 1188 -34.13 12.93 7.60
C GLU A 1188 -33.93 13.93 6.45
N LEU A 1189 -32.67 14.23 6.13
CA LEU A 1189 -32.32 14.69 4.80
C LEU A 1189 -32.87 13.62 3.85
N ALA A 1190 -33.87 13.99 3.04
CA ALA A 1190 -34.53 13.12 2.08
C ALA A 1190 -33.52 12.55 1.08
N LYS A 1191 -32.79 11.50 1.47
CA LYS A 1191 -32.12 10.60 0.55
C LYS A 1191 -33.23 9.83 -0.13
N GLY A 1192 -33.43 10.06 -1.42
CA GLY A 1192 -34.37 9.30 -2.25
C GLY A 1192 -34.05 7.81 -2.16
N GLY A 1193 -34.75 7.11 -1.26
CA GLY A 1193 -34.70 5.67 -1.15
C GLY A 1193 -35.21 5.06 -2.45
N ARG A 1194 -34.35 4.31 -3.14
CA ARG A 1194 -34.79 3.41 -4.19
C ARG A 1194 -35.50 2.23 -3.52
N ASN A 1195 -36.66 1.86 -4.04
CA ASN A 1195 -37.33 0.64 -3.59
C ASN A 1195 -36.60 -0.61 -4.13
N LEU A 1196 -37.05 -1.81 -3.73
CA LEU A 1196 -36.46 -3.11 -4.12
C LEU A 1196 -36.37 -3.35 -5.64
N ASN A 1197 -36.96 -2.47 -6.46
CA ASN A 1197 -36.94 -2.54 -7.93
C ASN A 1197 -36.07 -1.45 -8.58
N GLY A 1198 -35.27 -0.70 -7.80
CA GLY A 1198 -34.24 0.21 -8.31
C GLY A 1198 -34.73 1.54 -8.90
N ARG A 1199 -36.03 1.87 -8.81
CA ARG A 1199 -36.57 3.17 -9.26
C ARG A 1199 -36.58 4.19 -8.12
N SER A 1200 -36.15 5.42 -8.41
CA SER A 1200 -36.20 6.54 -7.47
C SER A 1200 -37.61 7.13 -7.39
N ARG A 1201 -37.90 7.85 -6.30
CA ARG A 1201 -39.20 8.50 -6.09
C ARG A 1201 -39.53 9.54 -7.18
N CYS A 1202 -38.52 10.21 -7.75
CA CYS A 1202 -38.69 11.14 -8.87
C CYS A 1202 -38.92 10.43 -10.22
N ASP A 1203 -38.59 9.14 -10.37
CA ASP A 1203 -38.90 8.37 -11.60
C ASP A 1203 -40.39 8.00 -11.71
N GLN A 1204 -41.10 8.01 -10.57
CA GLN A 1204 -42.51 7.64 -10.50
C GLN A 1204 -43.43 8.87 -10.54
N GLU A 1205 -42.95 10.03 -10.07
CA GLU A 1205 -43.71 11.28 -9.98
C GLU A 1205 -42.85 12.48 -10.42
N PRO A 1206 -42.53 12.62 -11.72
CA PRO A 1206 -41.58 13.62 -12.23
C PRO A 1206 -42.06 15.08 -12.12
N ASP A 1207 -43.35 15.30 -11.81
CA ASP A 1207 -43.95 16.64 -11.73
C ASP A 1207 -43.90 17.25 -10.31
N ARG A 1208 -43.21 16.60 -9.37
CA ARG A 1208 -43.06 17.09 -8.00
C ARG A 1208 -42.13 18.32 -7.92
N PRO A 1209 -42.48 19.36 -7.14
CA PRO A 1209 -41.69 20.60 -7.05
C PRO A 1209 -40.26 20.37 -6.57
N ASP A 1210 -40.05 19.43 -5.65
CA ASP A 1210 -38.75 19.02 -5.10
C ASP A 1210 -37.85 18.24 -6.08
N CYS A 1211 -38.40 17.81 -7.23
CA CYS A 1211 -37.63 17.21 -8.31
C CYS A 1211 -37.23 18.22 -9.40
N ARG A 1212 -37.64 19.50 -9.29
CA ARG A 1212 -37.32 20.58 -10.23
C ARG A 1212 -36.50 21.66 -9.51
N GLU A 1213 -35.23 21.76 -9.87
CA GLU A 1213 -34.20 22.71 -9.37
C GLU A 1213 -33.41 22.29 -8.12
N ARG A 1214 -32.07 22.32 -8.25
CA ARG A 1214 -31.13 22.25 -7.12
C ARG A 1214 -30.65 23.67 -6.81
N GLU A 1215 -31.11 24.23 -5.71
CA GLU A 1215 -30.59 25.49 -5.17
C GLU A 1215 -29.14 25.34 -4.65
N PRO A 1216 -28.33 26.42 -4.67
CA PRO A 1216 -26.98 26.41 -4.11
C PRO A 1216 -26.98 26.20 -2.58
N PRO A 1217 -25.89 25.65 -2.00
CA PRO A 1217 -25.81 25.38 -0.56
C PRO A 1217 -25.79 26.68 0.28
N PRO A 1218 -26.42 26.68 1.48
CA PRO A 1218 -26.56 27.86 2.33
C PRO A 1218 -25.24 28.36 2.93
N ALA A 1219 -25.18 29.66 3.24
CA ALA A 1219 -24.10 30.25 4.03
C ALA A 1219 -24.26 29.84 5.51
N VAL A 1220 -23.17 29.49 6.19
CA VAL A 1220 -23.19 29.05 7.60
C VAL A 1220 -22.65 30.15 8.49
N VAL A 1221 -23.44 30.58 9.47
CA VAL A 1221 -23.04 31.55 10.49
C VAL A 1221 -23.16 30.91 11.86
N LEU A 1222 -22.05 30.86 12.59
CA LEU A 1222 -22.00 30.39 13.97
C LEU A 1222 -22.10 31.60 14.90
N VAL A 1223 -23.14 31.65 15.74
CA VAL A 1223 -23.29 32.70 16.76
C VAL A 1223 -23.39 32.03 18.11
N GLN A 1224 -22.58 32.51 19.05
CA GLN A 1224 -22.61 32.08 20.44
C GLN A 1224 -23.38 33.09 21.27
#